data_AF-A0A7N4NKM8-F1
#
_entry.id   AF-A0A7N4NKM8-F1
#
_cell.length_a   1.000
_cell.length_b   1.000
_cell.length_c   1.000
_cell.angle_alpha   90.00
_cell.angle_beta   90.00
_cell.angle_gamma   90.00
#
_symmetry.space_group_name_H-M   'P 1'
#
loop_
_entity.id
_entity.type
_entity.pdbx_description
1 polymer ?
#
loop_
_entity_poly.entity_id
_entity_poly.type
_entity_poly.pdbx_seq_one_letter_code
_entity_poly.pdbx_strand_id
1 'polypeptide(L)'
;MASFNNYIKPIIEQLDKFNPETDSPENVLEKMSATLQALDIKDESFILEVLSGCLEYKKLLEVVVTAFYAHAGKTCLWSDYNLFIVICYLSTFCLDKIGLQPFIKIIKSLDSAKMYKFLHFFFNIINLTTWIKDEWSLIYDASYVKETWIEPLLKWEPEIQTLIEYLKDVIENRLVQDIKYPELTRPKEFNLTVPRPRGILVPDILPGLKKPEPVPQSTYHHPKILKQLSIIKQKNRKKAETLLLEANLNPYSCSINKPKKQEESESNQQPDYKFKVSHRTKSKLPLVFYKPDNVPVKLNAAALYREEALYQHKAEKELQRIDDLLQGYKSFSDFLERQKKLQEKELEEELARTEYLRLMGKLSREEAIIQRQNLIKENKKKAIQKKEMIAKLKSEYTKKCLKEKKKRKKIIEQVTEGHKNVKNVQEQMLKTKHHLAQEVLQEIKQLHEQKLEIDNEDAKRKCERIHELRSIESLPVIKEPFFDFTRDAGHGLMGEMSLVELKERLLLVKQQQKRDEEEKRDQIIREKQAKMDKLLEKTEQIAMCREACGRAAAFKAEEKKKLEFHTPKAVIQDERNLELKKKIQMMMEQRLQQVEIVKAGPRKIRPELVPWLRSKTPLEEQHWKMLEESRIKLYQKLQKNTAAREAEQREQMRISTLSGARPCIVRVYEPEKLQVPTAAARRIEHAEEWLHWVEEGEGEL
;
A
#
# COMPACT_ATOMS: atom_id res chain seq x y z
N MET A 1 5.42 21.32 12.44
CA MET A 1 4.40 20.55 11.69
C MET A 1 4.59 19.04 11.77
N ALA A 2 5.75 18.48 11.42
CA ALA A 2 5.90 17.02 11.28
C ALA A 2 5.89 16.17 12.58
N SER A 3 6.08 16.78 13.76
CA SER A 3 6.30 16.03 15.02
C SER A 3 5.10 15.19 15.48
N PHE A 4 3.90 15.76 15.56
CA PHE A 4 2.77 15.08 16.22
C PHE A 4 2.29 13.80 15.52
N ASN A 5 2.50 13.71 14.20
CA ASN A 5 2.22 12.53 13.39
C ASN A 5 3.13 11.34 13.79
N ASN A 6 4.29 11.59 14.42
CA ASN A 6 5.19 10.54 14.89
C ASN A 6 4.77 9.92 16.23
N TYR A 7 3.92 10.57 17.03
CA TYR A 7 3.37 9.96 18.26
C TYR A 7 2.19 9.03 17.97
N ILE A 8 1.34 9.39 17.00
CA ILE A 8 0.10 8.65 16.69
C ILE A 8 0.36 7.43 15.79
N LYS A 9 1.34 7.49 14.89
CA LYS A 9 1.69 6.34 14.02
C LYS A 9 2.04 5.07 14.79
N PRO A 10 2.95 5.07 15.80
CA PRO A 10 3.25 3.87 16.60
C PRO A 10 2.02 3.25 17.26
N ILE A 11 1.10 4.08 17.76
CA ILE A 11 -0.15 3.64 18.39
C ILE A 11 -1.03 2.90 17.36
N ILE A 12 -1.29 3.52 16.21
CA ILE A 12 -2.06 2.90 15.11
C ILE A 12 -1.40 1.60 14.67
N GLU A 13 -0.09 1.63 14.40
CA GLU A 13 0.68 0.49 13.93
C GLU A 13 0.66 -0.73 14.88
N GLN A 14 0.35 -0.55 16.15
CA GLN A 14 0.33 -1.63 17.14
C GLN A 14 -1.10 -2.01 17.55
N LEU A 15 -2.07 -1.09 17.45
CA LEU A 15 -3.50 -1.44 17.39
C LEU A 15 -3.85 -2.26 16.14
N ASP A 16 -3.18 -2.01 15.00
CA ASP A 16 -3.29 -2.80 13.76
C ASP A 16 -2.73 -4.22 13.91
N LYS A 17 -1.80 -4.43 14.86
CA LYS A 17 -1.17 -5.74 15.16
C LYS A 17 -1.87 -6.48 16.30
N PHE A 18 -2.73 -5.81 17.07
CA PHE A 18 -3.36 -6.34 18.28
C PHE A 18 -4.55 -7.27 17.99
N ASN A 19 -4.43 -8.53 18.38
CA ASN A 19 -5.50 -9.51 18.26
C ASN A 19 -6.10 -9.82 19.65
N PRO A 20 -7.36 -9.45 19.93
CA PRO A 20 -7.96 -9.55 21.28
C PRO A 20 -8.21 -10.99 21.75
N GLU A 21 -8.01 -12.00 20.88
CA GLU A 21 -8.08 -13.42 21.21
C GLU A 21 -6.71 -14.03 21.61
N THR A 22 -5.60 -13.35 21.33
CA THR A 22 -4.24 -13.94 21.48
C THR A 22 -3.22 -13.05 22.19
N ASP A 23 -3.40 -11.73 22.19
CA ASP A 23 -2.50 -10.79 22.87
C ASP A 23 -3.17 -10.26 24.15
N SER A 24 -2.45 -10.28 25.28
CA SER A 24 -2.86 -9.51 26.47
C SER A 24 -2.50 -8.02 26.28
N PRO A 25 -3.26 -7.07 26.84
CA PRO A 25 -2.97 -5.64 26.72
C PRO A 25 -1.60 -5.27 27.32
N GLU A 26 -1.22 -5.92 28.42
CA GLU A 26 0.09 -5.81 29.07
C GLU A 26 1.23 -6.16 28.10
N ASN A 27 1.14 -7.29 27.40
CA ASN A 27 2.14 -7.70 26.40
C ASN A 27 2.21 -6.73 25.20
N VAL A 28 1.16 -5.95 24.92
CA VAL A 28 1.19 -4.90 23.87
C VAL A 28 1.88 -3.65 24.41
N LEU A 29 1.64 -3.26 25.66
CA LEU A 29 2.31 -2.14 26.31
C LEU A 29 3.84 -2.40 26.46
N GLU A 30 4.25 -3.62 26.78
CA GLU A 30 5.67 -4.01 26.79
C GLU A 30 6.32 -3.99 25.39
N LYS A 31 5.62 -4.50 24.37
CA LYS A 31 6.07 -4.38 22.97
C LYS A 31 6.19 -2.91 22.55
N MET A 32 5.30 -2.06 23.04
CA MET A 32 5.30 -0.62 22.76
C MET A 32 6.47 0.09 23.41
N SER A 33 6.70 -0.07 24.72
CA SER A 33 7.83 0.57 25.41
C SER A 33 9.17 0.15 24.80
N ALA A 34 9.35 -1.12 24.45
CA ALA A 34 10.53 -1.59 23.72
C ALA A 34 10.71 -0.93 22.33
N THR A 35 9.62 -0.58 21.62
CA THR A 35 9.71 0.18 20.36
C THR A 35 9.93 1.68 20.55
N LEU A 36 9.46 2.28 21.65
CA LEU A 36 9.65 3.71 21.94
C LEU A 36 11.08 4.01 22.41
N GLN A 37 11.66 3.13 23.22
CA GLN A 37 13.06 3.18 23.64
C GLN A 37 14.04 3.09 22.45
N ALA A 38 13.63 2.43 21.37
CA ALA A 38 14.38 2.35 20.11
C ALA A 38 14.22 3.60 19.21
N LEU A 39 13.36 4.56 19.59
CA LEU A 39 13.03 5.77 18.81
C LEU A 39 13.38 7.08 19.55
N ASP A 40 13.85 7.03 20.80
CA ASP A 40 14.26 8.19 21.63
C ASP A 40 13.18 9.30 21.72
N ILE A 41 11.93 8.88 21.98
CA ILE A 41 10.78 9.78 22.02
C ILE A 41 10.51 10.21 23.46
N LYS A 42 10.70 11.50 23.77
CA LYS A 42 10.63 12.05 25.14
C LYS A 42 9.27 11.92 25.86
N ASP A 43 8.21 11.61 25.12
CA ASP A 43 6.82 11.58 25.60
C ASP A 43 6.29 10.12 25.72
N GLU A 44 7.15 9.14 26.01
CA GLU A 44 6.77 7.70 26.06
C GLU A 44 5.55 7.43 26.95
N SER A 45 5.49 8.06 28.13
CA SER A 45 4.40 7.89 29.09
C SER A 45 3.04 8.29 28.53
N PHE A 46 2.98 9.38 27.77
CA PHE A 46 1.76 9.85 27.12
C PHE A 46 1.30 8.88 26.01
N ILE A 47 2.24 8.34 25.23
CA ILE A 47 1.94 7.35 24.18
C ILE A 47 1.38 6.06 24.81
N LEU A 48 1.96 5.63 25.93
CA LEU A 48 1.52 4.44 26.66
C LEU A 48 0.16 4.65 27.35
N GLU A 49 -0.12 5.82 27.94
CA GLU A 49 -1.43 6.15 28.50
C GLU A 49 -2.52 6.19 27.42
N VAL A 50 -2.25 6.80 26.26
CA VAL A 50 -3.20 6.82 25.14
C VAL A 50 -3.43 5.40 24.59
N LEU A 51 -2.39 4.56 24.50
CA LEU A 51 -2.55 3.19 24.02
C LEU A 51 -3.25 2.28 25.06
N SER A 52 -2.97 2.40 26.36
CA SER A 52 -3.68 1.62 27.39
C SER A 52 -5.16 1.99 27.40
N GLY A 53 -5.49 3.28 27.38
CA GLY A 53 -6.87 3.76 27.29
C GLY A 53 -7.59 3.35 26.00
N CYS A 54 -6.90 3.32 24.85
CA CYS A 54 -7.47 2.78 23.61
C CYS A 54 -7.76 1.27 23.67
N LEU A 55 -7.06 0.51 24.53
CA LEU A 55 -7.30 -0.91 24.76
C LEU A 55 -8.40 -1.15 25.81
N GLU A 56 -8.37 -0.40 26.92
CA GLU A 56 -9.37 -0.46 28.01
C GLU A 56 -10.78 -0.09 27.51
N TYR A 57 -10.92 1.10 26.91
CA TYR A 57 -12.21 1.63 26.45
C TYR A 57 -12.57 1.17 25.03
N LYS A 58 -11.84 0.20 24.46
CA LYS A 58 -11.98 -0.23 23.05
C LYS A 58 -13.44 -0.44 22.62
N LYS A 59 -14.23 -1.16 23.40
CA LYS A 59 -15.65 -1.45 23.11
C LYS A 59 -16.52 -0.19 22.97
N LEU A 60 -16.28 0.81 23.81
CA LEU A 60 -16.99 2.10 23.82
C LEU A 60 -16.63 2.94 22.58
N LEU A 61 -15.35 2.92 22.21
CA LEU A 61 -14.82 3.62 21.03
C LEU A 61 -15.28 2.95 19.72
N GLU A 62 -15.33 1.61 19.69
CA GLU A 62 -15.81 0.83 18.54
C GLU A 62 -17.28 1.11 18.20
N VAL A 63 -18.14 1.37 19.18
CA VAL A 63 -19.54 1.83 18.95
C VAL A 63 -19.54 3.09 18.08
N VAL A 64 -18.83 4.15 18.50
CA VAL A 64 -18.77 5.43 17.76
C VAL A 64 -18.18 5.25 16.36
N VAL A 65 -17.06 4.52 16.25
CA VAL A 65 -16.35 4.38 14.97
C VAL A 65 -17.11 3.48 13.99
N THR A 66 -17.74 2.40 14.43
CA THR A 66 -18.59 1.57 13.54
C THR A 66 -19.78 2.34 13.00
N ALA A 67 -20.46 3.14 13.82
CA ALA A 67 -21.56 3.99 13.37
C ALA A 67 -21.09 5.15 12.49
N PHE A 68 -19.90 5.71 12.70
CA PHE A 68 -19.29 6.65 11.75
C PHE A 68 -19.20 6.01 10.37
N TYR A 69 -18.61 4.81 10.23
CA TYR A 69 -18.50 4.12 8.94
C TYR A 69 -19.87 3.77 8.31
N ALA A 70 -20.88 3.45 9.11
CA ALA A 70 -22.24 3.19 8.62
C ALA A 70 -22.91 4.44 8.02
N HIS A 71 -22.72 5.61 8.64
CA HIS A 71 -23.40 6.85 8.26
C HIS A 71 -22.55 7.71 7.29
N ALA A 72 -21.44 8.27 7.78
CA ALA A 72 -20.65 9.31 7.11
C ALA A 72 -19.29 8.82 6.55
N GLY A 73 -18.71 7.78 7.13
CA GLY A 73 -17.36 7.27 6.84
C GLY A 73 -17.21 6.44 5.56
N LYS A 74 -18.25 6.35 4.71
CA LYS A 74 -18.27 5.56 3.45
C LYS A 74 -17.18 5.93 2.43
N THR A 75 -16.49 7.06 2.63
CA THR A 75 -15.37 7.52 1.80
C THR A 75 -14.00 7.34 2.44
N CYS A 76 -13.94 6.87 3.69
CA CYS A 76 -12.70 6.59 4.42
C CYS A 76 -12.27 5.13 4.21
N LEU A 77 -10.96 4.86 4.29
CA LEU A 77 -10.45 3.49 4.14
C LEU A 77 -10.60 2.75 5.46
N TRP A 78 -10.78 1.42 5.43
CA TRP A 78 -10.87 0.62 6.65
C TRP A 78 -9.52 0.55 7.42
N SER A 79 -8.40 0.88 6.76
CA SER A 79 -7.11 1.13 7.41
C SER A 79 -7.10 2.38 8.30
N ASP A 80 -8.04 3.31 8.11
CA ASP A 80 -8.19 4.49 8.98
C ASP A 80 -9.00 4.16 10.27
N TYR A 81 -9.47 2.93 10.44
CA TYR A 81 -10.36 2.56 11.56
C TYR A 81 -9.71 2.77 12.93
N ASN A 82 -8.49 2.25 13.13
CA ASN A 82 -7.74 2.45 14.37
C ASN A 82 -7.28 3.91 14.56
N LEU A 83 -7.08 4.67 13.48
CA LEU A 83 -6.84 6.11 13.54
C LEU A 83 -8.05 6.85 14.13
N PHE A 84 -9.27 6.49 13.74
CA PHE A 84 -10.49 7.06 14.32
C PHE A 84 -10.73 6.61 15.77
N ILE A 85 -10.33 5.39 16.16
CA ILE A 85 -10.38 4.95 17.58
C ILE A 85 -9.47 5.83 18.45
N VAL A 86 -8.21 6.05 18.05
CA VAL A 86 -7.26 6.88 18.82
C VAL A 86 -7.77 8.32 18.94
N ILE A 87 -8.37 8.87 17.88
CA ILE A 87 -8.90 10.24 17.89
C ILE A 87 -10.20 10.33 18.70
N CYS A 88 -11.04 9.30 18.66
CA CYS A 88 -12.20 9.18 19.54
C CYS A 88 -11.74 9.21 21.01
N TYR A 89 -10.78 8.37 21.40
CA TYR A 89 -10.21 8.34 22.75
C TYR A 89 -9.63 9.69 23.19
N LEU A 90 -8.83 10.33 22.33
CA LEU A 90 -8.28 11.66 22.60
C LEU A 90 -9.38 12.71 22.77
N SER A 91 -10.48 12.60 22.03
CA SER A 91 -11.63 13.51 22.11
C SER A 91 -12.57 13.25 23.29
N THR A 92 -12.59 12.03 23.87
CA THR A 92 -13.47 11.70 25.00
C THR A 92 -12.77 11.77 26.36
N PHE A 93 -11.53 11.30 26.46
CA PHE A 93 -10.81 11.15 27.75
C PHE A 93 -9.63 12.10 27.93
N CYS A 94 -9.14 12.73 26.85
CA CYS A 94 -7.93 13.54 26.91
C CYS A 94 -8.14 15.04 26.68
N LEU A 95 -9.31 15.53 26.28
CA LEU A 95 -9.55 16.97 26.08
C LEU A 95 -9.32 17.77 27.37
N ASP A 96 -9.91 17.36 28.49
CA ASP A 96 -9.70 18.04 29.78
C ASP A 96 -8.29 17.83 30.36
N LYS A 97 -7.56 16.79 29.93
CA LYS A 97 -6.15 16.53 30.36
C LYS A 97 -5.11 17.33 29.55
N ILE A 98 -5.30 17.42 28.24
CA ILE A 98 -4.35 18.02 27.28
C ILE A 98 -4.69 19.49 27.01
N GLY A 99 -5.97 19.85 27.08
CA GLY A 99 -6.52 21.10 26.59
C GLY A 99 -6.65 21.13 25.06
N LEU A 100 -7.41 22.10 24.54
CA LEU A 100 -7.68 22.21 23.11
C LEU A 100 -6.44 22.54 22.26
N GLN A 101 -5.51 23.37 22.73
CA GLN A 101 -4.44 23.89 21.87
C GLN A 101 -3.48 22.81 21.34
N PRO A 102 -3.08 21.77 22.11
CA PRO A 102 -2.36 20.62 21.55
C PRO A 102 -3.26 19.69 20.73
N PHE A 103 -4.53 19.48 21.11
CA PHE A 103 -5.49 18.70 20.32
C PHE A 103 -5.72 19.27 18.91
N ILE A 104 -5.88 20.60 18.82
CA ILE A 104 -5.94 21.36 17.56
C ILE A 104 -4.65 21.16 16.73
N LYS A 105 -3.47 21.19 17.36
CA LYS A 105 -2.17 20.95 16.67
C LYS A 105 -2.06 19.51 16.16
N ILE A 106 -2.54 18.53 16.93
CA ILE A 106 -2.63 17.12 16.52
C ILE A 106 -3.52 16.98 15.28
N ILE A 107 -4.76 17.47 15.34
CA ILE A 107 -5.71 17.38 14.22
C ILE A 107 -5.17 18.07 12.96
N LYS A 108 -4.57 19.27 13.09
CA LYS A 108 -3.96 19.99 11.96
C LYS A 108 -2.71 19.30 11.38
N SER A 109 -2.18 18.26 12.00
CA SER A 109 -1.09 17.41 11.47
C SER A 109 -1.58 16.16 10.71
N LEU A 110 -2.89 15.90 10.73
CA LEU A 110 -3.58 14.78 10.07
C LEU A 110 -4.32 15.26 8.82
N ASP A 111 -4.96 14.33 8.08
CA ASP A 111 -5.67 14.65 6.84
C ASP A 111 -6.99 15.38 7.11
N SER A 112 -7.02 16.70 6.82
CA SER A 112 -8.15 17.59 7.11
C SER A 112 -9.49 17.07 6.58
N ALA A 113 -9.50 16.41 5.41
CA ALA A 113 -10.72 15.86 4.80
C ALA A 113 -11.32 14.67 5.58
N LYS A 114 -10.49 13.90 6.29
CA LYS A 114 -10.95 12.83 7.20
C LYS A 114 -11.36 13.41 8.55
N MET A 115 -10.57 14.35 9.06
CA MET A 115 -10.79 14.96 10.38
C MET A 115 -12.09 15.75 10.44
N TYR A 116 -12.37 16.56 9.40
CA TYR A 116 -13.64 17.27 9.25
C TYR A 116 -14.84 16.32 9.35
N LYS A 117 -14.85 15.24 8.56
CA LYS A 117 -15.95 14.26 8.51
C LYS A 117 -16.16 13.54 9.84
N PHE A 118 -15.08 13.13 10.50
CA PHE A 118 -15.17 12.40 11.76
C PHE A 118 -15.64 13.29 12.91
N LEU A 119 -15.03 14.47 13.07
CA LEU A 119 -15.37 15.39 14.16
C LEU A 119 -16.77 15.98 13.98
N HIS A 120 -17.18 16.32 12.75
CA HIS A 120 -18.55 16.77 12.45
C HIS A 120 -19.60 15.68 12.67
N PHE A 121 -19.25 14.39 12.51
CA PHE A 121 -20.14 13.28 12.90
C PHE A 121 -20.20 13.10 14.41
N PHE A 122 -19.06 13.12 15.09
CA PHE A 122 -18.96 12.77 16.51
C PHE A 122 -19.47 13.88 17.44
N PHE A 123 -19.09 15.14 17.20
CA PHE A 123 -19.55 16.29 17.99
C PHE A 123 -20.94 16.81 17.62
N ASN A 124 -21.68 16.10 16.77
CA ASN A 124 -23.08 16.45 16.51
C ASN A 124 -23.92 16.19 17.77
N ILE A 125 -24.45 17.27 18.35
CA ILE A 125 -25.29 17.27 19.57
C ILE A 125 -26.41 16.21 19.51
N ILE A 126 -27.03 16.01 18.35
CA ILE A 126 -28.12 15.02 18.17
C ILE A 126 -27.58 13.59 18.36
N ASN A 127 -26.42 13.28 17.76
CA ASN A 127 -25.78 11.97 17.88
C ASN A 127 -25.32 11.71 19.33
N LEU A 128 -24.70 12.71 19.97
CA LEU A 128 -24.23 12.62 21.35
C LEU A 128 -25.38 12.41 22.34
N THR A 129 -26.45 13.21 22.27
CA THR A 129 -27.54 13.21 23.26
C THR A 129 -28.52 12.05 23.12
N THR A 130 -28.60 11.44 21.94
CA THR A 130 -29.45 10.26 21.66
C THR A 130 -28.61 8.99 21.57
N TRP A 131 -28.37 8.49 20.36
CA TRP A 131 -27.86 7.14 20.09
C TRP A 131 -26.48 6.85 20.72
N ILE A 132 -25.51 7.78 20.72
CA ILE A 132 -24.19 7.53 21.35
C ILE A 132 -24.35 7.31 22.86
N LYS A 133 -25.09 8.20 23.54
CA LYS A 133 -25.40 8.08 24.96
C LYS A 133 -26.15 6.79 25.27
N ASP A 134 -27.14 6.43 24.46
CA ASP A 134 -28.01 5.28 24.72
C ASP A 134 -27.24 3.95 24.55
N GLU A 135 -26.37 3.82 23.54
CA GLU A 135 -25.50 2.64 23.38
C GLU A 135 -24.40 2.58 24.45
N TRP A 136 -23.79 3.71 24.83
CA TRP A 136 -22.84 3.75 25.94
C TRP A 136 -23.52 3.37 27.27
N SER A 137 -24.81 3.68 27.42
CA SER A 137 -25.66 3.27 28.56
C SER A 137 -26.02 1.77 28.55
N LEU A 138 -25.64 1.00 27.51
CA LEU A 138 -25.68 -0.47 27.53
C LEU A 138 -24.39 -1.11 28.07
N ILE A 139 -23.31 -0.32 28.19
CA ILE A 139 -21.99 -0.77 28.64
C ILE A 139 -21.69 -0.27 30.06
N TYR A 140 -22.13 0.95 30.41
CA TYR A 140 -21.93 1.60 31.70
C TYR A 140 -23.23 2.26 32.20
N ASP A 141 -23.31 2.61 33.49
CA ASP A 141 -24.50 3.22 34.08
C ASP A 141 -24.88 4.56 33.42
N ALA A 142 -26.16 4.72 33.07
CA ALA A 142 -26.65 5.85 32.28
C ALA A 142 -26.45 7.24 32.94
N SER A 143 -26.37 7.31 34.27
CA SER A 143 -26.00 8.52 35.00
C SER A 143 -24.51 8.84 34.82
N TYR A 144 -23.64 7.84 35.05
CA TYR A 144 -22.19 7.95 34.87
C TYR A 144 -21.83 8.35 33.44
N VAL A 145 -22.40 7.67 32.42
CA VAL A 145 -22.22 8.01 31.00
C VAL A 145 -22.57 9.48 30.71
N LYS A 146 -23.70 9.96 31.26
CA LYS A 146 -24.18 11.33 31.06
C LYS A 146 -23.24 12.36 31.71
N GLU A 147 -22.93 12.17 32.99
CA GLU A 147 -22.18 13.13 33.81
C GLU A 147 -20.68 13.13 33.49
N THR A 148 -20.06 11.97 33.21
CA THR A 148 -18.60 11.90 33.02
C THR A 148 -18.14 12.01 31.57
N TRP A 149 -18.99 11.72 30.57
CA TRP A 149 -18.59 11.70 29.16
C TRP A 149 -19.43 12.62 28.29
N ILE A 150 -20.77 12.52 28.32
CA ILE A 150 -21.63 13.31 27.43
C ILE A 150 -21.59 14.80 27.79
N GLU A 151 -21.64 15.16 29.07
CA GLU A 151 -21.61 16.57 29.50
C GLU A 151 -20.26 17.27 29.21
N PRO A 152 -19.08 16.65 29.45
CA PRO A 152 -17.81 17.19 28.98
C PRO A 152 -17.70 17.31 27.45
N LEU A 153 -18.21 16.34 26.68
CA LEU A 153 -18.23 16.44 25.21
C LEU A 153 -19.08 17.62 24.72
N LEU A 154 -20.26 17.84 25.32
CA LEU A 154 -21.14 18.97 25.01
C LEU A 154 -20.55 20.32 25.44
N LYS A 155 -19.73 20.35 26.51
CA LYS A 155 -18.97 21.55 26.93
C LYS A 155 -17.90 21.94 25.91
N TRP A 156 -17.19 20.98 25.32
CA TRP A 156 -16.13 21.24 24.32
C TRP A 156 -16.67 21.42 22.89
N GLU A 157 -17.94 21.10 22.65
CA GLU A 157 -18.63 21.17 21.35
C GLU A 157 -18.46 22.52 20.61
N PRO A 158 -18.77 23.70 21.19
CA PRO A 158 -18.70 24.97 20.46
C PRO A 158 -17.27 25.37 20.07
N GLU A 159 -16.27 25.03 20.88
CA GLU A 159 -14.88 25.32 20.54
C GLU A 159 -14.37 24.37 19.43
N ILE A 160 -14.87 23.13 19.40
CA ILE A 160 -14.59 22.16 18.32
C ILE A 160 -15.37 22.48 17.04
N GLN A 161 -16.55 23.12 17.11
CA GLN A 161 -17.20 23.71 15.93
C GLN A 161 -16.27 24.67 15.19
N THR A 162 -15.57 25.58 15.88
CA THR A 162 -14.63 26.52 15.22
C THR A 162 -13.48 25.80 14.49
N LEU A 163 -13.05 24.63 14.99
CA LEU A 163 -12.08 23.78 14.32
C LEU A 163 -12.70 23.04 13.12
N ILE A 164 -13.96 22.59 13.22
CA ILE A 164 -14.69 21.97 12.11
C ILE A 164 -14.88 22.98 10.96
N GLU A 165 -15.21 24.23 11.26
CA GLU A 165 -15.28 25.33 10.30
C GLU A 165 -13.92 25.62 9.67
N TYR A 166 -12.85 25.79 10.47
CA TYR A 166 -11.49 25.92 9.95
C TYR A 166 -11.08 24.77 9.02
N LEU A 167 -11.44 23.52 9.35
CA LEU A 167 -11.14 22.37 8.49
C LEU A 167 -11.98 22.38 7.20
N LYS A 168 -13.24 22.83 7.26
CA LYS A 168 -14.10 23.03 6.09
C LYS A 168 -13.50 24.08 5.16
N ASP A 169 -13.11 25.24 5.67
CA ASP A 169 -12.47 26.31 4.91
C ASP A 169 -11.17 25.81 4.26
N VAL A 170 -10.36 25.03 4.97
CA VAL A 170 -9.13 24.42 4.42
C VAL A 170 -9.44 23.42 3.31
N ILE A 171 -10.58 22.72 3.33
CA ILE A 171 -11.02 21.80 2.26
C ILE A 171 -11.53 22.58 1.04
N GLU A 172 -12.40 23.57 1.25
CA GLU A 172 -12.98 24.38 0.18
C GLU A 172 -11.90 25.22 -0.53
N ASN A 173 -11.01 25.88 0.22
CA ASN A 173 -9.86 26.59 -0.36
C ASN A 173 -8.86 25.65 -1.05
N ARG A 174 -8.77 24.36 -0.67
CA ARG A 174 -7.92 23.38 -1.40
C ARG A 174 -8.41 23.09 -2.81
N LEU A 175 -9.71 23.25 -3.06
CA LEU A 175 -10.31 23.11 -4.39
C LEU A 175 -10.15 24.39 -5.24
N VAL A 176 -9.93 25.53 -4.57
CA VAL A 176 -9.73 26.87 -5.17
C VAL A 176 -8.26 27.26 -5.25
N GLN A 177 -7.32 26.42 -4.78
CA GLN A 177 -5.90 26.59 -5.03
C GLN A 177 -5.62 26.40 -6.53
N ASP A 178 -5.55 27.54 -7.24
CA ASP A 178 -5.17 27.63 -8.64
C ASP A 178 -4.03 26.67 -8.97
N ILE A 179 -4.23 25.89 -10.03
CA ILE A 179 -3.10 25.33 -10.77
C ILE A 179 -2.36 26.53 -11.36
N LYS A 180 -1.38 27.05 -10.63
CA LYS A 180 -0.40 28.00 -11.14
C LYS A 180 0.47 27.30 -12.18
N TYR A 181 -0.09 27.14 -13.37
CA TYR A 181 0.67 26.91 -14.59
C TYR A 181 1.79 27.97 -14.61
N PRO A 182 3.05 27.58 -14.91
CA PRO A 182 4.12 28.56 -15.06
C PRO A 182 3.69 29.60 -16.10
N GLU A 183 3.88 30.88 -15.79
CA GLU A 183 3.27 31.97 -16.56
C GLU A 183 3.57 31.84 -18.05
N LEU A 184 2.52 31.62 -18.85
CA LEU A 184 2.65 31.57 -20.31
C LEU A 184 3.21 32.90 -20.78
N THR A 185 4.43 32.85 -21.33
CA THR A 185 5.23 34.02 -21.67
C THR A 185 4.49 34.89 -22.70
N ARG A 186 3.82 35.94 -22.22
CA ARG A 186 3.12 36.88 -23.08
C ARG A 186 4.16 37.69 -23.87
N PRO A 187 4.09 37.75 -25.21
CA PRO A 187 5.02 38.55 -25.98
C PRO A 187 4.82 40.03 -25.61
N LYS A 188 5.86 40.64 -25.03
CA LYS A 188 5.87 42.07 -24.72
C LYS A 188 6.10 42.83 -26.03
N GLU A 189 5.14 43.67 -26.42
CA GLU A 189 5.26 44.52 -27.60
C GLU A 189 6.46 45.45 -27.48
N PHE A 190 7.13 45.72 -28.60
CA PHE A 190 8.36 46.49 -28.62
C PHE A 190 8.07 47.99 -28.68
N ASN A 191 8.70 48.76 -27.79
CA ASN A 191 8.70 50.21 -27.88
C ASN A 191 9.47 50.64 -29.14
N LEU A 192 8.94 51.63 -29.88
CA LEU A 192 9.58 52.12 -31.10
C LEU A 192 10.89 52.87 -30.79
N THR A 193 12.00 52.26 -31.22
CA THR A 193 13.32 52.86 -31.51
C THR A 193 14.00 53.72 -30.43
N VAL A 194 15.01 53.12 -29.79
CA VAL A 194 16.32 53.76 -29.51
C VAL A 194 17.45 52.76 -29.92
N PRO A 195 18.76 53.09 -29.91
CA PRO A 195 19.65 52.79 -31.05
C PRO A 195 20.28 51.39 -31.09
N ARG A 196 20.88 51.06 -32.23
CA ARG A 196 21.42 49.72 -32.56
C ARG A 196 22.78 49.42 -31.87
N PRO A 197 22.91 48.29 -31.14
CA PRO A 197 24.21 47.72 -30.81
C PRO A 197 24.86 47.02 -32.02
N ARG A 198 26.15 46.67 -31.90
CA ARG A 198 27.00 46.20 -33.02
C ARG A 198 26.75 44.72 -33.35
N GLY A 199 26.87 44.37 -34.63
CA GLY A 199 26.63 43.02 -35.12
C GLY A 199 27.68 42.01 -34.68
N ILE A 200 27.24 40.91 -34.04
CA ILE A 200 28.03 39.70 -33.80
C ILE A 200 27.91 38.80 -35.04
N LEU A 201 29.00 38.13 -35.43
CA LEU A 201 28.99 37.18 -36.54
C LEU A 201 28.05 36.00 -36.22
N VAL A 202 27.07 35.77 -37.08
CA VAL A 202 26.11 34.67 -36.95
C VAL A 202 26.81 33.35 -37.32
N PRO A 203 26.81 32.31 -36.46
CA PRO A 203 27.31 30.98 -36.82
C PRO A 203 26.44 30.35 -37.91
N ASP A 204 27.03 29.54 -38.80
CA ASP A 204 26.31 28.86 -39.87
C ASP A 204 25.10 28.08 -39.35
N ILE A 205 23.93 28.37 -39.93
CA ILE A 205 22.67 27.77 -39.52
C ILE A 205 22.68 26.28 -39.91
N LEU A 206 22.81 25.40 -38.91
CA LEU A 206 22.62 23.97 -39.09
C LEU A 206 21.25 23.72 -39.75
N PRO A 207 21.17 22.93 -40.84
CA PRO A 207 19.95 22.80 -41.63
C PRO A 207 18.83 22.25 -40.75
N GLY A 208 17.80 23.08 -40.54
CA GLY A 208 16.72 22.80 -39.61
C GLY A 208 16.05 21.47 -39.91
N LEU A 209 16.01 20.58 -38.90
CA LEU A 209 15.31 19.30 -39.00
C LEU A 209 13.87 19.56 -39.45
N LYS A 210 13.44 18.86 -40.51
CA LYS A 210 12.08 18.98 -41.03
C LYS A 210 11.09 18.76 -39.88
N LYS A 211 10.13 19.67 -39.72
CA LYS A 211 9.02 19.51 -38.78
C LYS A 211 8.38 18.14 -39.04
N PRO A 212 8.04 17.35 -37.99
CA PRO A 212 7.38 16.07 -38.17
C PRO A 212 6.08 16.27 -38.94
N GLU A 213 5.77 15.34 -39.85
CA GLU A 213 4.54 15.38 -40.63
C GLU A 213 3.31 15.35 -39.69
N PRO A 214 2.22 16.07 -40.04
CA PRO A 214 1.03 16.11 -39.20
C PRO A 214 0.48 14.69 -39.01
N VAL A 215 0.11 14.36 -37.77
CA VAL A 215 -0.32 13.01 -37.39
C VAL A 215 -1.47 12.56 -38.32
N PRO A 216 -1.35 11.41 -39.00
CA PRO A 216 -2.29 11.05 -40.07
C PRO A 216 -3.72 10.95 -39.54
N GLN A 217 -4.70 11.38 -40.35
CA GLN A 217 -6.11 11.48 -39.95
C GLN A 217 -6.72 10.14 -39.46
N SER A 218 -6.13 9.02 -39.87
CA SER A 218 -6.45 7.67 -39.37
C SER A 218 -6.26 7.51 -37.86
N THR A 219 -5.41 8.31 -37.21
CA THR A 219 -5.22 8.31 -35.74
C THR A 219 -6.45 8.85 -35.00
N TYR A 220 -7.24 9.72 -35.64
CA TYR A 220 -8.51 10.24 -35.09
C TYR A 220 -9.71 9.35 -35.44
N HIS A 221 -9.53 8.28 -36.22
CA HIS A 221 -10.59 7.31 -36.49
C HIS A 221 -10.63 6.25 -35.38
N HIS A 222 -11.75 6.17 -34.65
CA HIS A 222 -11.96 5.12 -33.65
C HIS A 222 -11.66 3.72 -34.24
N PRO A 223 -10.80 2.91 -33.60
CA PRO A 223 -10.32 1.65 -34.17
C PRO A 223 -11.48 0.69 -34.46
N LYS A 224 -11.34 -0.12 -35.52
CA LYS A 224 -12.37 -1.06 -36.00
C LYS A 224 -12.92 -1.98 -34.89
N ILE A 225 -12.08 -2.30 -33.90
CA ILE A 225 -12.42 -3.06 -32.68
C ILE A 225 -13.57 -2.40 -31.90
N LEU A 226 -13.59 -1.08 -31.72
CA LEU A 226 -14.68 -0.39 -31.01
C LEU A 226 -16.02 -0.47 -31.76
N LYS A 227 -15.98 -0.40 -33.11
CA LYS A 227 -17.16 -0.59 -33.96
C LYS A 227 -17.64 -2.06 -33.96
N GLN A 228 -16.73 -3.02 -33.83
CA GLN A 228 -17.09 -4.43 -33.62
C GLN A 228 -17.70 -4.65 -32.24
N LEU A 229 -17.16 -4.03 -31.19
CA LEU A 229 -17.68 -4.10 -29.82
C LEU A 229 -19.06 -3.46 -29.65
N SER A 230 -19.39 -2.38 -30.37
CA SER A 230 -20.75 -1.82 -30.36
C SER A 230 -21.76 -2.76 -31.03
N ILE A 231 -21.39 -3.38 -32.17
CA ILE A 231 -22.21 -4.42 -32.82
C ILE A 231 -22.39 -5.64 -31.90
N ILE A 232 -21.34 -6.09 -31.19
CA ILE A 232 -21.44 -7.19 -30.22
C ILE A 232 -22.34 -6.80 -29.05
N LYS A 233 -22.23 -5.58 -28.49
CA LYS A 233 -23.13 -5.08 -27.44
C LYS A 233 -24.59 -5.05 -27.90
N GLN A 234 -24.87 -4.61 -29.13
CA GLN A 234 -26.23 -4.65 -29.70
C GLN A 234 -26.74 -6.08 -29.89
N LYS A 235 -25.92 -7.01 -30.40
CA LYS A 235 -26.29 -8.43 -30.54
C LYS A 235 -26.54 -9.10 -29.18
N ASN A 236 -25.71 -8.82 -28.18
CA ASN A 236 -25.88 -9.35 -26.84
C ASN A 236 -27.12 -8.77 -26.14
N ARG A 237 -27.41 -7.47 -26.33
CA ARG A 237 -28.65 -6.84 -25.86
C ARG A 237 -29.87 -7.52 -26.48
N LYS A 238 -29.91 -7.68 -27.81
CA LYS A 238 -31.02 -8.39 -28.49
C LYS A 238 -31.18 -9.83 -27.99
N LYS A 239 -30.08 -10.56 -27.77
CA LYS A 239 -30.12 -11.91 -27.17
C LYS A 239 -30.66 -11.92 -25.74
N ALA A 240 -30.33 -10.93 -24.92
CA ALA A 240 -30.88 -10.81 -23.57
C ALA A 240 -32.38 -10.46 -23.62
N GLU A 241 -32.80 -9.59 -24.55
CA GLU A 241 -34.20 -9.26 -24.79
C GLU A 241 -35.01 -10.48 -25.28
N THR A 242 -34.47 -11.33 -26.18
CA THR A 242 -35.15 -12.57 -26.58
C THR A 242 -35.20 -13.62 -25.48
N LEU A 243 -34.11 -13.82 -24.72
CA LEU A 243 -34.10 -14.76 -23.58
C LEU A 243 -35.06 -14.33 -22.46
N LEU A 244 -35.21 -13.01 -22.22
CA LEU A 244 -36.19 -12.46 -21.29
C LEU A 244 -37.62 -12.73 -21.77
N LEU A 245 -37.89 -12.59 -23.07
CA LEU A 245 -39.20 -12.95 -23.65
C LEU A 245 -39.47 -14.46 -23.57
N GLU A 246 -38.49 -15.32 -23.89
CA GLU A 246 -38.59 -16.78 -23.78
C GLU A 246 -38.85 -17.24 -22.33
N ALA A 247 -38.21 -16.61 -21.35
CA ALA A 247 -38.42 -16.86 -19.93
C ALA A 247 -39.80 -16.37 -19.46
N ASN A 248 -40.24 -15.19 -19.88
CA ASN A 248 -41.57 -14.67 -19.56
C ASN A 248 -42.70 -15.49 -20.20
N LEU A 249 -42.46 -16.08 -21.38
CA LEU A 249 -43.38 -17.02 -22.04
C LEU A 249 -43.41 -18.40 -21.36
N ASN A 250 -42.35 -18.78 -20.62
CA ASN A 250 -42.25 -20.07 -19.95
C ASN A 250 -41.81 -19.96 -18.47
N PRO A 251 -42.53 -19.24 -17.58
CA PRO A 251 -42.06 -18.95 -16.21
C PRO A 251 -41.76 -20.21 -15.37
N TYR A 252 -42.47 -21.30 -15.66
CA TYR A 252 -42.39 -22.57 -14.95
C TYR A 252 -41.38 -23.55 -15.55
N SER A 253 -40.71 -23.22 -16.66
CA SER A 253 -39.75 -24.12 -17.33
C SER A 253 -38.60 -24.53 -16.41
N CYS A 254 -38.07 -23.60 -15.61
CA CYS A 254 -37.03 -23.84 -14.61
C CYS A 254 -37.46 -24.72 -13.42
N SER A 255 -38.76 -25.04 -13.29
CA SER A 255 -39.29 -25.94 -12.25
C SER A 255 -39.41 -27.39 -12.73
N ILE A 256 -39.40 -27.63 -14.04
CA ILE A 256 -39.67 -28.96 -14.63
C ILE A 256 -38.35 -29.66 -14.93
N ASN A 257 -37.88 -30.47 -13.98
CA ASN A 257 -36.74 -31.39 -14.15
C ASN A 257 -37.08 -32.54 -15.13
N LYS A 258 -37.17 -32.23 -16.43
CA LYS A 258 -37.23 -33.24 -17.51
C LYS A 258 -35.80 -33.69 -17.86
N PRO A 259 -35.41 -34.95 -17.63
CA PRO A 259 -34.13 -35.47 -18.10
C PRO A 259 -34.16 -35.59 -19.62
N LYS A 260 -33.62 -34.59 -20.32
CA LYS A 260 -33.41 -34.68 -21.78
C LYS A 260 -32.22 -35.60 -22.06
N LYS A 261 -32.46 -36.64 -22.86
CA LYS A 261 -31.40 -37.38 -23.55
C LYS A 261 -30.58 -36.41 -24.42
N GLN A 262 -29.32 -36.77 -24.64
CA GLN A 262 -28.44 -36.09 -25.58
C GLN A 262 -28.95 -36.25 -27.01
N GLU A 263 -28.79 -35.20 -27.80
CA GLU A 263 -28.54 -35.31 -29.24
C GLU A 263 -27.22 -34.57 -29.49
N GLU A 264 -26.30 -35.23 -30.20
CA GLU A 264 -24.97 -34.69 -30.46
C GLU A 264 -25.02 -33.80 -31.71
N SER A 265 -24.47 -32.59 -31.61
CA SER A 265 -24.17 -31.76 -32.77
C SER A 265 -22.89 -30.96 -32.50
N GLU A 266 -22.04 -30.89 -33.51
CA GLU A 266 -20.63 -30.54 -33.34
C GLU A 266 -20.35 -29.03 -33.30
N SER A 267 -19.09 -28.72 -32.94
CA SER A 267 -18.30 -27.55 -33.35
C SER A 267 -18.05 -26.42 -32.33
N ASN A 268 -16.88 -25.81 -32.52
CA ASN A 268 -16.47 -24.49 -32.01
C ASN A 268 -16.12 -24.36 -30.51
N GLN A 269 -14.93 -24.88 -30.18
CA GLN A 269 -13.87 -24.16 -29.45
C GLN A 269 -14.34 -23.07 -28.44
N GLN A 270 -14.65 -23.47 -27.21
CA GLN A 270 -14.67 -22.51 -26.11
C GLN A 270 -13.23 -22.12 -25.72
N PRO A 271 -12.94 -20.82 -25.49
CA PRO A 271 -11.63 -20.39 -25.01
C PRO A 271 -11.43 -20.79 -23.54
N ASP A 272 -10.16 -21.05 -23.21
CA ASP A 272 -9.67 -21.63 -21.95
C ASP A 272 -9.82 -20.66 -20.74
N TYR A 273 -11.06 -20.37 -20.34
CA TYR A 273 -11.39 -19.60 -19.13
C TYR A 273 -11.05 -20.42 -17.88
N LYS A 274 -9.76 -20.41 -17.54
CA LYS A 274 -9.20 -20.99 -16.31
C LYS A 274 -9.71 -20.23 -15.11
N PHE A 275 -10.92 -20.58 -14.68
CA PHE A 275 -11.47 -20.18 -13.40
C PHE A 275 -10.51 -20.67 -12.33
N LYS A 276 -9.72 -19.75 -11.76
CA LYS A 276 -8.93 -20.03 -10.57
C LYS A 276 -9.91 -20.33 -9.45
N VAL A 277 -10.25 -21.61 -9.28
CA VAL A 277 -10.93 -22.11 -8.09
C VAL A 277 -10.06 -21.69 -6.93
N SER A 278 -10.44 -20.59 -6.27
CA SER A 278 -9.78 -20.16 -5.06
C SER A 278 -10.01 -21.27 -4.06
N HIS A 279 -8.96 -22.04 -3.79
CA HIS A 279 -8.97 -22.99 -2.69
C HIS A 279 -9.01 -22.14 -1.41
N ARG A 280 -10.22 -21.73 -1.02
CA ARG A 280 -10.52 -21.43 0.38
C ARG A 280 -10.25 -22.73 1.12
N THR A 281 -9.00 -22.91 1.52
CA THR A 281 -8.59 -23.84 2.55
C THR A 281 -9.54 -23.59 3.71
N LYS A 282 -10.50 -24.52 3.91
CA LYS A 282 -11.37 -24.48 5.09
C LYS A 282 -10.42 -24.55 6.27
N SER A 283 -10.20 -23.41 6.92
CA SER A 283 -9.28 -23.35 8.04
C SER A 283 -9.76 -24.39 9.04
N LYS A 284 -8.90 -25.37 9.34
CA LYS A 284 -9.16 -26.30 10.43
C LYS A 284 -8.87 -25.55 11.72
N LEU A 285 -9.75 -24.60 12.04
CA LEU A 285 -9.93 -24.13 13.41
C LEU A 285 -10.01 -25.39 14.27
N PRO A 286 -9.15 -25.55 15.28
CA PRO A 286 -9.28 -26.67 16.20
C PRO A 286 -10.68 -26.58 16.78
N LEU A 287 -11.47 -27.64 16.63
CA LEU A 287 -12.77 -27.71 17.28
C LEU A 287 -12.51 -27.89 18.77
N VAL A 288 -12.30 -26.77 19.46
CA VAL A 288 -12.21 -26.73 20.92
C VAL A 288 -13.53 -27.29 21.41
N PHE A 289 -13.47 -28.51 21.94
CA PHE A 289 -14.61 -29.13 22.60
C PHE A 289 -14.82 -28.42 23.94
N TYR A 290 -15.42 -27.22 23.87
CA TYR A 290 -16.25 -26.73 24.95
C TYR A 290 -17.21 -27.87 25.29
N LYS A 291 -17.00 -28.47 26.46
CA LYS A 291 -18.13 -29.13 27.12
C LYS A 291 -19.20 -28.05 27.23
N PRO A 292 -20.42 -28.26 26.75
CA PRO A 292 -21.49 -27.33 27.04
C PRO A 292 -21.67 -27.38 28.55
N ASP A 293 -21.25 -26.31 29.24
CA ASP A 293 -21.66 -26.12 30.63
C ASP A 293 -23.18 -26.11 30.62
N ASN A 294 -23.79 -27.00 31.40
CA ASN A 294 -25.25 -27.17 31.47
C ASN A 294 -25.90 -26.01 32.25
N VAL A 295 -25.50 -24.78 31.97
CA VAL A 295 -26.19 -23.56 32.37
C VAL A 295 -27.57 -23.60 31.70
N PRO A 296 -28.67 -23.65 32.46
CA PRO A 296 -30.01 -23.66 31.88
C PRO A 296 -30.30 -22.29 31.28
N VAL A 297 -30.01 -22.13 29.98
CA VAL A 297 -30.38 -20.95 29.19
C VAL A 297 -31.88 -20.73 29.39
N LYS A 298 -32.25 -19.62 30.04
CA LYS A 298 -33.67 -19.26 30.26
C LYS A 298 -34.32 -19.00 28.90
N LEU A 299 -35.03 -20.01 28.41
CA LEU A 299 -35.78 -19.93 27.16
C LEU A 299 -36.98 -19.01 27.37
N ASN A 300 -37.13 -18.01 26.50
CA ASN A 300 -38.33 -17.18 26.48
C ASN A 300 -39.57 -18.07 26.29
N ALA A 301 -40.69 -17.72 26.94
CA ALA A 301 -41.93 -18.50 26.86
C ALA A 301 -42.35 -18.81 25.39
N ALA A 302 -42.26 -17.81 24.51
CA ALA A 302 -42.55 -17.97 23.08
C ALA A 302 -41.56 -18.90 22.33
N ALA A 303 -40.35 -19.12 22.83
CA ALA A 303 -39.42 -20.11 22.28
C ALA A 303 -39.82 -21.53 22.72
N LEU A 304 -40.19 -21.71 23.98
CA LEU A 304 -40.71 -22.98 24.51
C LEU A 304 -41.94 -23.44 23.70
N TYR A 305 -42.97 -22.61 23.55
CA TYR A 305 -44.17 -22.96 22.77
C TYR A 305 -43.89 -23.30 21.30
N ARG A 306 -42.89 -22.66 20.67
CA ARG A 306 -42.49 -22.98 19.27
C ARG A 306 -41.78 -24.33 19.18
N GLU A 307 -40.94 -24.65 20.16
CA GLU A 307 -40.19 -25.91 20.22
C GLU A 307 -41.11 -27.09 20.60
N GLU A 308 -42.03 -26.87 21.54
CA GLU A 308 -43.13 -27.79 21.88
C GLU A 308 -43.95 -28.15 20.63
N ALA A 309 -44.48 -27.15 19.91
CA ALA A 309 -45.27 -27.38 18.70
C ALA A 309 -44.47 -28.10 17.60
N LEU A 310 -43.16 -27.82 17.50
CA LEU A 310 -42.26 -28.51 16.58
C LEU A 310 -42.05 -29.99 16.95
N TYR A 311 -42.06 -30.34 18.24
CA TYR A 311 -42.00 -31.72 18.70
C TYR A 311 -43.35 -32.45 18.57
N GLN A 312 -44.47 -31.79 18.85
CA GLN A 312 -45.82 -32.32 18.64
C GLN A 312 -46.03 -32.69 17.16
N HIS A 313 -45.77 -31.76 16.23
CA HIS A 313 -45.86 -31.98 14.79
C HIS A 313 -44.84 -33.01 14.23
N LYS A 314 -43.75 -33.31 14.96
CA LYS A 314 -42.89 -34.46 14.65
C LYS A 314 -43.52 -35.78 15.13
N ALA A 315 -44.07 -35.82 16.32
CA ALA A 315 -44.74 -37.00 16.87
C ALA A 315 -45.96 -37.38 16.00
N GLU A 316 -46.80 -36.42 15.64
CA GLU A 316 -47.90 -36.59 14.67
C GLU A 316 -47.45 -37.23 13.35
N LYS A 317 -46.29 -36.82 12.82
CA LYS A 317 -45.75 -37.37 11.57
C LYS A 317 -45.16 -38.77 11.69
N GLU A 318 -44.51 -39.09 12.80
CA GLU A 318 -44.05 -40.46 13.03
C GLU A 318 -45.24 -41.39 13.37
N LEU A 319 -46.32 -40.88 13.98
CA LEU A 319 -47.59 -41.61 14.14
C LEU A 319 -48.26 -41.87 12.78
N GLN A 320 -48.49 -40.85 11.97
CA GLN A 320 -49.03 -40.99 10.60
C GLN A 320 -48.21 -41.99 9.77
N ARG A 321 -46.87 -41.93 9.88
CA ARG A 321 -45.96 -42.88 9.23
C ARG A 321 -46.11 -44.32 9.75
N ILE A 322 -46.38 -44.51 11.03
CA ILE A 322 -46.68 -45.84 11.59
C ILE A 322 -48.03 -46.33 11.07
N ASP A 323 -49.05 -45.47 11.02
CA ASP A 323 -50.37 -45.79 10.46
C ASP A 323 -50.29 -46.14 8.97
N ASP A 324 -49.49 -45.42 8.18
CA ASP A 324 -49.21 -45.73 6.76
C ASP A 324 -48.51 -47.09 6.60
N LEU A 325 -47.57 -47.43 7.50
CA LEU A 325 -46.89 -48.73 7.48
C LEU A 325 -47.83 -49.88 7.88
N LEU A 326 -48.74 -49.64 8.85
CA LEU A 326 -49.78 -50.59 9.24
C LEU A 326 -50.83 -50.80 8.12
N GLN A 327 -51.07 -49.79 7.28
CA GLN A 327 -51.90 -49.89 6.07
C GLN A 327 -51.24 -50.68 4.92
N GLY A 328 -49.97 -51.10 5.05
CA GLY A 328 -49.35 -52.09 4.16
C GLY A 328 -48.71 -51.54 2.87
N TYR A 329 -48.37 -50.25 2.81
CA TYR A 329 -47.58 -49.71 1.70
C TYR A 329 -46.19 -50.36 1.60
N LYS A 330 -45.70 -50.55 0.36
CA LYS A 330 -44.48 -51.32 0.06
C LYS A 330 -43.24 -50.82 0.84
N SER A 331 -42.46 -51.78 1.34
CA SER A 331 -41.29 -51.57 2.21
C SER A 331 -40.31 -50.51 1.69
N PHE A 332 -40.05 -49.50 2.52
CA PHE A 332 -39.09 -48.42 2.24
C PHE A 332 -37.64 -48.92 2.06
N SER A 333 -37.31 -50.15 2.50
CA SER A 333 -35.99 -50.78 2.31
C SER A 333 -35.59 -50.85 0.84
N ASP A 334 -36.48 -51.33 -0.03
CA ASP A 334 -36.23 -51.49 -1.47
C ASP A 334 -35.89 -50.16 -2.16
N PHE A 335 -36.38 -49.04 -1.63
CA PHE A 335 -36.05 -47.70 -2.09
C PHE A 335 -34.67 -47.27 -1.57
N LEU A 336 -34.42 -47.42 -0.27
CA LEU A 336 -33.13 -47.09 0.35
C LEU A 336 -31.97 -47.90 -0.25
N GLU A 337 -32.17 -49.18 -0.56
CA GLU A 337 -31.16 -50.00 -1.24
C GLU A 337 -30.86 -49.51 -2.66
N ARG A 338 -31.88 -49.09 -3.42
CA ARG A 338 -31.68 -48.49 -4.75
C ARG A 338 -30.99 -47.14 -4.65
N GLN A 339 -31.28 -46.35 -3.61
CA GLN A 339 -30.60 -45.08 -3.35
C GLN A 339 -29.11 -45.29 -3.00
N LYS A 340 -28.78 -46.27 -2.13
CA LYS A 340 -27.40 -46.67 -1.84
C LYS A 340 -26.64 -47.10 -3.09
N LYS A 341 -27.24 -48.01 -3.89
CA LYS A 341 -26.67 -48.51 -5.17
C LYS A 341 -26.50 -47.44 -6.26
N LEU A 342 -27.11 -46.27 -6.11
CA LEU A 342 -26.85 -45.08 -6.94
C LEU A 342 -25.70 -44.25 -6.37
N GLN A 343 -25.72 -43.96 -5.07
CA GLN A 343 -24.66 -43.21 -4.37
C GLN A 343 -23.29 -43.91 -4.45
N GLU A 344 -23.26 -45.24 -4.36
CA GLU A 344 -22.07 -46.06 -4.56
C GLU A 344 -21.45 -45.81 -5.95
N LYS A 345 -22.27 -45.81 -7.01
CA LYS A 345 -21.81 -45.57 -8.39
C LYS A 345 -21.40 -44.12 -8.65
N GLU A 346 -22.10 -43.15 -8.07
CA GLU A 346 -21.73 -41.73 -8.14
C GLU A 346 -20.34 -41.51 -7.52
N LEU A 347 -20.06 -42.15 -6.38
CA LEU A 347 -18.74 -42.13 -5.73
C LEU A 347 -17.65 -42.84 -6.56
N GLU A 348 -17.96 -43.99 -7.16
CA GLU A 348 -17.04 -44.69 -8.08
C GLU A 348 -16.67 -43.80 -9.28
N GLU A 349 -17.65 -43.14 -9.90
CA GLU A 349 -17.41 -42.20 -11.00
C GLU A 349 -16.58 -40.98 -10.56
N GLU A 350 -16.82 -40.40 -9.39
CA GLU A 350 -16.00 -39.29 -8.87
C GLU A 350 -14.53 -39.71 -8.62
N LEU A 351 -14.32 -40.90 -8.07
CA LEU A 351 -12.97 -41.46 -7.88
C LEU A 351 -12.26 -41.68 -9.23
N ALA A 352 -12.94 -42.29 -10.22
CA ALA A 352 -12.41 -42.49 -11.58
C ALA A 352 -12.03 -41.16 -12.26
N ARG A 353 -12.91 -40.15 -12.16
CA ARG A 353 -12.70 -38.79 -12.71
C ARG A 353 -11.51 -38.08 -12.06
N THR A 354 -11.34 -38.21 -10.73
CA THR A 354 -10.20 -37.57 -10.03
C THR A 354 -8.86 -38.26 -10.31
N GLU A 355 -8.81 -39.58 -10.44
CA GLU A 355 -7.63 -40.32 -10.96
C GLU A 355 -7.26 -39.82 -12.37
N TYR A 356 -8.24 -39.69 -13.28
CA TYR A 356 -8.02 -39.25 -14.66
C TYR A 356 -7.40 -37.85 -14.74
N LEU A 357 -7.98 -36.87 -14.03
CA LEU A 357 -7.46 -35.50 -13.99
C LEU A 357 -6.03 -35.45 -13.39
N ARG A 358 -5.76 -36.25 -12.36
CA ARG A 358 -4.44 -36.39 -11.73
C ARG A 358 -3.40 -36.99 -12.68
N LEU A 359 -3.80 -37.88 -13.59
CA LEU A 359 -2.93 -38.46 -14.61
C LEU A 359 -2.69 -37.50 -15.78
N MET A 360 -3.73 -36.82 -16.28
CA MET A 360 -3.61 -35.76 -17.29
C MET A 360 -2.64 -34.66 -16.85
N GLY A 361 -2.69 -34.23 -15.59
CA GLY A 361 -1.75 -33.26 -15.02
C GLY A 361 -0.29 -33.75 -14.96
N LYS A 362 -0.04 -35.06 -14.86
CA LYS A 362 1.30 -35.65 -14.97
C LYS A 362 1.78 -35.68 -16.43
N LEU A 363 0.91 -36.09 -17.36
CA LEU A 363 1.25 -36.17 -18.78
C LEU A 363 1.70 -34.80 -19.33
N SER A 364 0.87 -33.77 -19.10
CA SER A 364 1.14 -32.40 -19.54
C SER A 364 2.46 -31.83 -18.99
N ARG A 365 2.85 -32.23 -17.77
CA ARG A 365 4.13 -31.84 -17.18
C ARG A 365 5.32 -32.42 -17.95
N GLU A 366 5.26 -33.69 -18.34
CA GLU A 366 6.36 -34.34 -19.08
C GLU A 366 6.45 -33.83 -20.53
N GLU A 367 5.30 -33.63 -21.18
CA GLU A 367 5.20 -32.96 -22.50
C GLU A 367 5.89 -31.59 -22.49
N ALA A 368 5.57 -30.73 -21.50
CA ALA A 368 6.18 -29.40 -21.38
C ALA A 368 7.70 -29.45 -21.15
N ILE A 369 8.21 -30.48 -20.44
CA ILE A 369 9.64 -30.69 -20.24
C ILE A 369 10.32 -31.07 -21.58
N ILE A 370 9.74 -31.99 -22.34
CA ILE A 370 10.26 -32.43 -23.64
C ILE A 370 10.24 -31.27 -24.66
N GLN A 371 9.14 -30.52 -24.74
CA GLN A 371 9.03 -29.34 -25.60
C GLN A 371 10.10 -28.30 -25.27
N ARG A 372 10.32 -28.01 -23.98
CA ARG A 372 11.39 -27.10 -23.52
C ARG A 372 12.79 -27.61 -23.89
N GLN A 373 13.05 -28.91 -23.79
CA GLN A 373 14.32 -29.50 -24.24
C GLN A 373 14.54 -29.35 -25.75
N ASN A 374 13.49 -29.54 -26.57
CA ASN A 374 13.56 -29.37 -28.02
C ASN A 374 13.81 -27.91 -28.42
N LEU A 375 13.13 -26.93 -27.81
CA LEU A 375 13.39 -25.50 -28.01
C LEU A 375 14.84 -25.12 -27.65
N ILE A 376 15.41 -25.71 -26.59
CA ILE A 376 16.82 -25.51 -26.22
C ILE A 376 17.78 -26.10 -27.28
N LYS A 377 17.46 -27.27 -27.87
CA LYS A 377 18.25 -27.84 -28.98
C LYS A 377 18.21 -26.95 -30.22
N GLU A 378 17.04 -26.43 -30.60
CA GLU A 378 16.93 -25.49 -31.72
C GLU A 378 17.70 -24.20 -31.48
N ASN A 379 17.56 -23.59 -30.30
CA ASN A 379 18.25 -22.35 -29.98
C ASN A 379 19.78 -22.53 -29.95
N LYS A 380 20.28 -23.72 -29.59
CA LYS A 380 21.70 -24.09 -29.77
C LYS A 380 22.09 -24.13 -31.26
N LYS A 381 21.32 -24.80 -32.14
CA LYS A 381 21.56 -24.82 -33.60
C LYS A 381 21.59 -23.40 -34.19
N LYS A 382 20.56 -22.60 -33.90
CA LYS A 382 20.43 -21.19 -34.33
C LYS A 382 21.58 -20.31 -33.82
N ALA A 383 22.08 -20.55 -32.61
CA ALA A 383 23.24 -19.85 -32.05
C ALA A 383 24.58 -20.24 -32.70
N ILE A 384 24.75 -21.51 -33.10
CA ILE A 384 25.93 -21.98 -33.85
C ILE A 384 25.96 -21.32 -35.24
N GLN A 385 24.85 -21.38 -35.98
CA GLN A 385 24.71 -20.72 -37.29
C GLN A 385 25.02 -19.21 -37.21
N LYS A 386 24.49 -18.50 -36.20
CA LYS A 386 24.81 -17.08 -35.99
C LYS A 386 26.31 -16.84 -35.69
N LYS A 387 26.98 -17.71 -34.93
CA LYS A 387 28.43 -17.61 -34.69
C LYS A 387 29.24 -17.77 -35.97
N GLU A 388 28.87 -18.72 -36.83
CA GLU A 388 29.52 -18.94 -38.13
C GLU A 388 29.32 -17.75 -39.08
N MET A 389 28.11 -17.19 -39.16
CA MET A 389 27.83 -15.96 -39.92
C MET A 389 28.70 -14.78 -39.42
N ILE A 390 28.77 -14.59 -38.10
CA ILE A 390 29.59 -13.53 -37.49
C ILE A 390 31.09 -13.76 -37.76
N ALA A 391 31.56 -15.01 -37.76
CA ALA A 391 32.96 -15.33 -38.08
C ALA A 391 33.29 -15.01 -39.56
N LYS A 392 32.40 -15.36 -40.49
CA LYS A 392 32.54 -15.00 -41.92
C LYS A 392 32.60 -13.48 -42.12
N LEU A 393 31.63 -12.74 -41.57
CA LEU A 393 31.59 -11.26 -41.63
C LEU A 393 32.84 -10.61 -41.02
N LYS A 394 33.34 -11.11 -39.88
CA LYS A 394 34.60 -10.63 -39.29
C LYS A 394 35.80 -10.87 -40.21
N SER A 395 35.85 -12.01 -40.90
CA SER A 395 36.93 -12.33 -41.85
C SER A 395 36.92 -11.43 -43.10
N GLU A 396 35.75 -10.94 -43.50
CA GLU A 396 35.61 -9.96 -44.59
C GLU A 396 35.96 -8.56 -44.14
N TYR A 397 35.54 -8.18 -42.92
CA TYR A 397 35.84 -6.88 -42.33
C TYR A 397 37.36 -6.67 -42.15
N THR A 398 38.09 -7.66 -41.62
CA THR A 398 39.56 -7.56 -41.50
C THR A 398 40.24 -7.41 -42.87
N LYS A 399 39.78 -8.15 -43.90
CA LYS A 399 40.25 -8.00 -45.29
C LYS A 399 39.98 -6.59 -45.84
N LYS A 400 38.82 -5.99 -45.56
CA LYS A 400 38.48 -4.60 -45.94
C LYS A 400 39.38 -3.59 -45.21
N CYS A 401 39.53 -3.69 -43.89
CA CYS A 401 40.39 -2.80 -43.11
C CYS A 401 41.86 -2.85 -43.55
N LEU A 402 42.38 -4.02 -43.95
CA LEU A 402 43.74 -4.14 -44.49
C LEU A 402 43.91 -3.41 -45.84
N LYS A 403 42.89 -3.49 -46.73
CA LYS A 403 42.88 -2.72 -47.99
C LYS A 403 42.82 -1.20 -47.72
N GLU A 404 41.99 -0.77 -46.77
CA GLU A 404 41.93 0.65 -46.37
C GLU A 404 43.23 1.15 -45.75
N LYS A 405 43.85 0.41 -44.82
CA LYS A 405 45.13 0.80 -44.23
C LYS A 405 46.22 0.98 -45.30
N LYS A 406 46.23 0.13 -46.34
CA LYS A 406 47.13 0.31 -47.50
C LYS A 406 46.81 1.57 -48.32
N LYS A 407 45.52 1.92 -48.53
CA LYS A 407 45.14 3.19 -49.18
C LYS A 407 45.54 4.42 -48.35
N ARG A 408 45.23 4.43 -47.05
CA ARG A 408 45.51 5.55 -46.14
C ARG A 408 47.01 5.82 -46.01
N LYS A 409 47.86 4.79 -46.00
CA LYS A 409 49.33 4.95 -46.03
C LYS A 409 49.80 5.78 -47.23
N LYS A 410 49.37 5.42 -48.46
CA LYS A 410 49.71 6.18 -49.68
C LYS A 410 49.29 7.64 -49.64
N ILE A 411 48.12 7.93 -49.06
CA ILE A 411 47.63 9.31 -48.90
C ILE A 411 48.47 10.07 -47.86
N ILE A 412 48.85 9.42 -46.74
CA ILE A 412 49.73 10.02 -45.73
C ILE A 412 51.12 10.30 -46.32
N GLU A 413 51.67 9.37 -47.11
CA GLU A 413 52.95 9.54 -47.83
C GLU A 413 52.91 10.82 -48.69
N GLN A 414 51.92 10.93 -49.60
CA GLN A 414 51.69 12.12 -50.43
C GLN A 414 51.48 13.42 -49.62
N VAL A 415 50.72 13.37 -48.52
CA VAL A 415 50.46 14.54 -47.66
C VAL A 415 51.72 14.96 -46.89
N THR A 416 52.58 14.03 -46.47
CA THR A 416 53.87 14.37 -45.84
C THR A 416 54.88 14.96 -46.83
N GLU A 417 54.80 14.62 -48.11
CA GLU A 417 55.56 15.26 -49.18
C GLU A 417 55.06 16.70 -49.40
N GLY A 418 53.74 16.89 -49.51
CA GLY A 418 53.12 18.21 -49.59
C GLY A 418 53.45 19.12 -48.40
N HIS A 419 53.44 18.60 -47.17
CA HIS A 419 53.79 19.39 -45.98
C HIS A 419 55.26 19.84 -45.94
N LYS A 420 56.21 19.07 -46.50
CA LYS A 420 57.61 19.52 -46.64
C LYS A 420 57.69 20.74 -47.54
N ASN A 421 57.03 20.68 -48.69
CA ASN A 421 57.01 21.78 -49.67
C ASN A 421 56.34 23.04 -49.09
N VAL A 422 55.23 22.89 -48.36
CA VAL A 422 54.54 24.02 -47.71
C VAL A 422 55.38 24.67 -46.61
N LYS A 423 56.13 23.90 -45.80
CA LYS A 423 57.02 24.46 -44.78
C LYS A 423 58.09 25.38 -45.37
N ASN A 424 58.72 24.95 -46.47
CA ASN A 424 59.75 25.75 -47.16
C ASN A 424 59.20 27.12 -47.63
N VAL A 425 57.92 27.19 -48.02
CA VAL A 425 57.24 28.44 -48.39
C VAL A 425 56.83 29.26 -47.15
N GLN A 426 56.39 28.60 -46.07
CA GLN A 426 56.04 29.28 -44.81
C GLN A 426 57.27 29.95 -44.15
N GLU A 427 58.46 29.33 -44.22
CA GLU A 427 59.71 29.92 -43.73
C GLU A 427 60.16 31.16 -44.53
N GLN A 428 59.69 31.33 -45.77
CA GLN A 428 59.87 32.55 -46.56
C GLN A 428 58.83 33.61 -46.15
N MET A 429 57.56 33.22 -46.01
CA MET A 429 56.46 34.12 -45.60
C MET A 429 56.54 34.62 -44.15
N LEU A 430 57.16 33.87 -43.25
CA LEU A 430 57.35 34.32 -41.86
C LEU A 430 58.34 35.49 -41.79
N LYS A 431 59.38 35.48 -42.63
CA LYS A 431 60.40 36.55 -42.70
C LYS A 431 59.79 37.88 -43.19
N THR A 432 58.85 37.84 -44.13
CA THR A 432 58.15 39.04 -44.61
C THR A 432 57.10 39.55 -43.61
N LYS A 433 56.35 38.66 -42.97
CA LYS A 433 55.35 39.06 -41.95
C LYS A 433 55.95 39.65 -40.67
N HIS A 434 57.17 39.26 -40.30
CA HIS A 434 57.80 39.74 -39.08
C HIS A 434 58.14 41.25 -39.10
N HIS A 435 58.31 41.81 -40.30
CA HIS A 435 58.49 43.25 -40.57
C HIS A 435 57.19 44.01 -40.28
N LEU A 436 56.11 43.65 -40.99
CA LEU A 436 54.80 44.31 -40.95
C LEU A 436 54.16 44.33 -39.54
N ALA A 437 54.38 43.30 -38.73
CA ALA A 437 53.80 43.21 -37.39
C ALA A 437 54.38 44.23 -36.38
N GLN A 438 55.58 44.77 -36.62
CA GLN A 438 56.19 45.78 -35.75
C GLN A 438 55.61 47.19 -35.99
N GLU A 439 55.02 47.42 -37.16
CA GLU A 439 54.41 48.69 -37.55
C GLU A 439 53.03 48.85 -36.85
N VAL A 440 52.16 47.84 -36.94
CA VAL A 440 50.76 47.89 -36.45
C VAL A 440 50.61 47.94 -34.92
N LEU A 441 51.56 47.38 -34.16
CA LEU A 441 51.48 47.32 -32.68
C LEU A 441 51.52 48.69 -31.98
N GLN A 442 51.83 49.76 -32.72
CA GLN A 442 51.95 51.12 -32.19
C GLN A 442 50.59 51.83 -32.10
N GLU A 443 49.62 51.44 -32.92
CA GLU A 443 48.34 52.16 -33.08
C GLU A 443 47.29 51.79 -32.00
N ILE A 444 47.20 50.50 -31.64
CA ILE A 444 46.07 49.96 -30.86
C ILE A 444 45.95 50.54 -29.44
N LYS A 445 47.05 51.00 -28.85
CA LYS A 445 47.10 51.42 -27.43
C LYS A 445 46.22 52.64 -27.10
N GLN A 446 45.89 53.46 -28.09
CA GLN A 446 45.27 54.78 -27.89
C GLN A 446 43.74 54.76 -27.69
N LEU A 447 43.07 53.59 -27.84
CA LEU A 447 41.61 53.50 -27.92
C LEU A 447 40.91 52.92 -26.67
N HIS A 448 41.63 52.49 -25.64
CA HIS A 448 41.02 51.75 -24.52
C HIS A 448 40.31 52.64 -23.49
N GLU A 449 40.89 53.80 -23.18
CA GLU A 449 40.67 54.51 -21.91
C GLU A 449 39.30 55.21 -21.81
N GLN A 450 38.70 55.57 -22.95
CA GLN A 450 37.53 56.48 -23.05
C GLN A 450 36.16 55.87 -22.66
N LYS A 451 36.11 54.79 -21.86
CA LYS A 451 34.92 53.90 -21.82
C LYS A 451 34.31 53.57 -20.46
N LEU A 452 34.96 53.90 -19.34
CA LEU A 452 34.62 53.37 -18.01
C LEU A 452 33.66 54.26 -17.18
N GLU A 453 33.29 55.43 -17.69
CA GLU A 453 32.85 56.55 -16.83
C GLU A 453 31.33 56.77 -16.75
N ILE A 454 30.54 55.97 -17.50
CA ILE A 454 29.12 56.25 -17.77
C ILE A 454 28.14 55.51 -16.82
N ASP A 455 28.52 54.36 -16.27
CA ASP A 455 27.55 53.36 -15.78
C ASP A 455 27.01 53.57 -14.34
N ASN A 456 27.41 54.64 -13.63
CA ASN A 456 27.27 54.73 -12.15
C ASN A 456 26.02 55.44 -11.57
N GLU A 457 25.21 56.16 -12.35
CA GLU A 457 24.26 57.14 -11.77
C GLU A 457 22.84 56.60 -11.42
N ASP A 458 22.38 55.52 -12.07
CA ASP A 458 20.93 55.23 -12.19
C ASP A 458 20.26 54.57 -10.95
N ALA A 459 21.02 54.18 -9.92
CA ALA A 459 20.54 53.25 -8.90
C ALA A 459 19.50 53.82 -7.90
N LYS A 460 19.62 55.09 -7.51
CA LYS A 460 19.16 55.57 -6.18
C LYS A 460 17.65 55.82 -6.00
N ARG A 461 16.83 55.86 -7.07
CA ARG A 461 15.46 56.46 -7.04
C ARG A 461 14.29 55.55 -6.58
N LYS A 462 14.53 54.35 -6.03
CA LYS A 462 13.49 53.28 -6.01
C LYS A 462 12.82 52.95 -4.66
N CYS A 463 13.28 53.48 -3.53
CA CYS A 463 13.00 52.86 -2.22
C CYS A 463 11.78 53.39 -1.44
N GLU A 464 11.27 54.59 -1.73
CA GLU A 464 10.46 55.37 -0.77
C GLU A 464 8.98 54.94 -0.62
N ARG A 465 8.39 54.30 -1.64
CA ARG A 465 6.92 54.20 -1.81
C ARG A 465 6.20 53.11 -0.97
N ILE A 466 6.89 52.38 -0.10
CA ILE A 466 6.36 51.11 0.47
C ILE A 466 5.64 51.28 1.84
N HIS A 467 5.75 52.44 2.50
CA HIS A 467 5.44 52.55 3.94
C HIS A 467 3.94 52.66 4.32
N GLU A 468 3.09 53.21 3.45
CA GLU A 468 1.85 53.89 3.90
C GLU A 468 0.66 52.98 4.26
N LEU A 469 0.51 51.82 3.62
CA LEU A 469 -0.78 51.09 3.52
C LEU A 469 -1.20 50.22 4.73
N ARG A 470 -0.57 50.34 5.90
CA ARG A 470 -0.69 49.33 7.00
C ARG A 470 -1.50 49.73 8.24
N SER A 471 -2.27 50.82 8.21
CA SER A 471 -2.68 51.53 9.45
C SER A 471 -4.15 51.43 9.89
N ILE A 472 -5.08 50.84 9.12
CA ILE A 472 -6.51 51.24 9.20
C ILE A 472 -7.47 50.32 10.00
N GLU A 473 -7.28 49.00 10.09
CA GLU A 473 -8.42 48.07 10.29
C GLU A 473 -8.49 47.39 11.68
N SER A 474 -9.58 47.60 12.48
CA SER A 474 -9.76 46.98 13.83
C SER A 474 -11.18 47.01 14.52
N LEU A 475 -11.72 45.82 14.90
CA LEU A 475 -12.48 45.44 16.16
C LEU A 475 -14.07 45.70 16.29
N PRO A 476 -14.83 45.42 17.44
CA PRO A 476 -15.85 44.32 17.61
C PRO A 476 -17.17 44.54 18.53
N VAL A 477 -17.70 43.54 19.32
CA VAL A 477 -18.67 43.52 20.55
C VAL A 477 -20.26 43.37 20.38
N ILE A 478 -21.26 42.97 21.28
CA ILE A 478 -21.57 42.02 22.48
C ILE A 478 -23.10 42.24 23.00
N LYS A 479 -23.99 41.68 23.94
CA LYS A 479 -24.35 40.67 25.08
C LYS A 479 -25.95 40.65 25.34
N GLU A 480 -26.80 40.09 26.30
CA GLU A 480 -26.97 39.09 27.46
C GLU A 480 -28.50 38.82 27.98
N PRO A 481 -28.86 37.94 29.01
CA PRO A 481 -30.24 37.46 29.50
C PRO A 481 -30.83 38.04 30.88
N PHE A 482 -31.77 37.54 31.78
CA PHE A 482 -32.46 36.26 32.26
C PHE A 482 -33.73 36.47 33.25
N PHE A 483 -34.53 35.46 33.77
CA PHE A 483 -35.71 35.60 34.77
C PHE A 483 -36.22 34.34 35.63
N ASP A 484 -37.30 34.43 36.50
CA ASP A 484 -37.79 33.44 37.59
C ASP A 484 -39.36 33.21 37.81
N PHE A 485 -39.79 32.30 38.73
CA PHE A 485 -41.10 31.60 38.86
C PHE A 485 -41.96 31.63 40.18
N THR A 486 -41.54 32.15 41.33
CA THR A 486 -42.24 31.90 42.64
C THR A 486 -43.60 32.58 42.89
N ARG A 487 -44.35 32.90 41.83
CA ARG A 487 -45.67 33.55 41.90
C ARG A 487 -46.75 32.67 41.29
N ASP A 488 -47.90 32.60 41.95
CA ASP A 488 -49.12 32.16 41.30
C ASP A 488 -49.51 33.17 40.21
N ALA A 489 -50.09 32.69 39.10
CA ALA A 489 -50.18 33.48 37.88
C ALA A 489 -51.12 34.70 37.97
N GLY A 490 -52.00 34.74 38.98
CA GLY A 490 -52.83 35.91 39.31
C GLY A 490 -53.90 36.19 38.25
N HIS A 491 -54.61 35.15 37.81
CA HIS A 491 -55.64 35.24 36.76
C HIS A 491 -57.08 35.30 37.34
N GLY A 492 -57.26 34.99 38.63
CA GLY A 492 -58.48 35.26 39.39
C GLY A 492 -59.61 34.25 39.24
N LEU A 493 -59.36 33.05 38.71
CA LEU A 493 -60.35 31.98 38.63
C LEU A 493 -60.63 31.35 40.00
N MET A 494 -61.88 30.96 40.25
CA MET A 494 -62.35 30.29 41.48
C MET A 494 -61.75 28.89 41.75
N GLY A 495 -60.78 28.46 40.93
CA GLY A 495 -60.02 27.22 41.07
C GLY A 495 -58.50 27.43 41.07
N GLU A 496 -58.01 28.67 41.03
CA GLU A 496 -56.61 28.97 41.31
C GLU A 496 -56.30 28.61 42.76
N MET A 497 -55.22 27.84 42.91
CA MET A 497 -54.65 27.40 44.17
C MET A 497 -53.14 27.43 43.99
N SER A 498 -52.40 27.76 45.05
CA SER A 498 -50.96 27.97 44.89
C SER A 498 -50.23 26.70 44.43
N LEU A 499 -49.05 26.87 43.82
CA LEU A 499 -48.16 25.74 43.52
C LEU A 499 -47.75 24.94 44.79
N VAL A 500 -48.07 25.45 45.98
CA VAL A 500 -47.98 24.74 47.26
C VAL A 500 -49.28 23.98 47.58
N GLU A 501 -50.44 24.63 47.59
CA GLU A 501 -51.75 24.01 47.92
C GLU A 501 -52.12 22.82 47.02
N LEU A 502 -51.78 22.89 45.72
CA LEU A 502 -51.99 21.81 44.77
C LEU A 502 -51.29 20.50 45.21
N LYS A 503 -50.19 20.59 45.96
CA LYS A 503 -49.44 19.43 46.45
C LYS A 503 -50.19 18.68 47.55
N GLU A 504 -50.97 19.35 48.39
CA GLU A 504 -51.65 18.72 49.53
C GLU A 504 -52.84 17.86 49.09
N ARG A 505 -53.70 18.39 48.21
CA ARG A 505 -54.86 17.63 47.68
C ARG A 505 -54.41 16.38 46.91
N LEU A 506 -53.25 16.44 46.25
CA LEU A 506 -52.61 15.28 45.63
C LEU A 506 -52.20 14.18 46.62
N LEU A 507 -51.91 14.49 47.89
CA LEU A 507 -51.50 13.47 48.88
C LEU A 507 -52.64 12.52 49.25
N LEU A 508 -53.87 13.03 49.39
CA LEU A 508 -55.03 12.20 49.74
C LEU A 508 -55.42 11.25 48.60
N VAL A 509 -55.42 11.74 47.35
CA VAL A 509 -55.68 10.91 46.15
C VAL A 509 -54.63 9.79 46.03
N LYS A 510 -53.34 10.10 46.29
CA LYS A 510 -52.25 9.10 46.30
C LYS A 510 -52.41 8.01 47.38
N GLN A 511 -53.18 8.22 48.44
CA GLN A 511 -53.45 7.18 49.45
C GLN A 511 -54.54 6.19 49.01
N GLN A 512 -55.49 6.62 48.19
CA GLN A 512 -56.50 5.72 47.62
C GLN A 512 -55.87 4.87 46.51
N GLN A 513 -55.13 5.50 45.60
CA GLN A 513 -54.43 4.82 44.49
C GLN A 513 -53.54 3.66 44.96
N LYS A 514 -52.83 3.80 46.08
CA LYS A 514 -51.98 2.73 46.64
C LYS A 514 -52.73 1.43 46.97
N ARG A 515 -53.95 1.49 47.50
CA ARG A 515 -54.73 0.29 47.86
C ARG A 515 -55.23 -0.43 46.62
N ASP A 516 -55.74 0.32 45.65
CA ASP A 516 -56.12 -0.17 44.32
C ASP A 516 -54.93 -0.80 43.57
N GLU A 517 -53.71 -0.29 43.79
CA GLU A 517 -52.48 -0.89 43.26
C GLU A 517 -52.11 -2.20 43.98
N GLU A 518 -52.25 -2.27 45.30
CA GLU A 518 -51.94 -3.46 46.11
C GLU A 518 -52.80 -4.67 45.72
N GLU A 519 -54.13 -4.51 45.62
CA GLU A 519 -55.02 -5.59 45.16
C GLU A 519 -54.68 -6.08 43.75
N LYS A 520 -54.32 -5.16 42.84
CA LYS A 520 -53.91 -5.50 41.47
C LYS A 520 -52.57 -6.21 41.43
N ARG A 521 -51.61 -5.83 42.28
CA ARG A 521 -50.31 -6.52 42.43
C ARG A 521 -50.53 -7.98 42.85
N ASP A 522 -51.41 -8.25 43.82
CA ASP A 522 -51.70 -9.61 44.30
C ASP A 522 -52.40 -10.50 43.27
N GLN A 523 -53.26 -9.93 42.42
CA GLN A 523 -53.84 -10.65 41.28
C GLN A 523 -52.77 -10.98 40.23
N ILE A 524 -51.93 -10.00 39.89
CA ILE A 524 -50.82 -10.15 38.95
C ILE A 524 -49.78 -11.17 39.44
N ILE A 525 -49.51 -11.26 40.75
CA ILE A 525 -48.60 -12.26 41.34
C ILE A 525 -49.15 -13.69 41.15
N ARG A 526 -50.43 -13.91 41.49
CA ARG A 526 -51.08 -15.22 41.31
C ARG A 526 -51.12 -15.66 39.85
N GLU A 527 -51.42 -14.74 38.93
CA GLU A 527 -51.33 -15.03 37.50
C GLU A 527 -49.91 -15.37 37.04
N LYS A 528 -48.90 -14.67 37.54
CA LYS A 528 -47.49 -14.93 37.20
C LYS A 528 -47.06 -16.32 37.67
N GLN A 529 -47.43 -16.73 38.88
CA GLN A 529 -47.18 -18.08 39.40
C GLN A 529 -47.80 -19.15 38.49
N ALA A 530 -49.11 -19.10 38.26
CA ALA A 530 -49.82 -20.06 37.41
C ALA A 530 -49.35 -20.06 35.92
N LYS A 531 -48.70 -18.98 35.47
CA LYS A 531 -48.04 -18.90 34.15
C LYS A 531 -46.61 -19.46 34.17
N MET A 532 -45.90 -19.40 35.31
CA MET A 532 -44.59 -20.02 35.49
C MET A 532 -44.68 -21.54 35.60
N ASP A 533 -45.62 -22.07 36.38
CA ASP A 533 -45.78 -23.52 36.59
C ASP A 533 -45.99 -24.26 35.26
N LYS A 534 -46.90 -23.74 34.43
CA LYS A 534 -47.16 -24.26 33.07
C LYS A 534 -45.96 -24.16 32.11
N LEU A 535 -45.02 -23.26 32.36
CA LEU A 535 -43.77 -23.19 31.59
C LEU A 535 -42.74 -24.21 32.08
N LEU A 536 -42.71 -24.52 33.38
CA LEU A 536 -41.86 -25.59 33.94
C LEU A 536 -42.25 -26.96 33.36
N GLU A 537 -43.54 -27.33 33.41
CA GLU A 537 -44.08 -28.56 32.78
C GLU A 537 -43.62 -28.71 31.32
N LYS A 538 -43.67 -27.60 30.55
CA LYS A 538 -43.25 -27.57 29.14
C LYS A 538 -41.73 -27.65 28.97
N THR A 539 -40.94 -27.07 29.88
CA THR A 539 -39.46 -27.23 29.84
C THR A 539 -39.05 -28.68 30.04
N GLU A 540 -39.72 -29.42 30.92
CA GLU A 540 -39.45 -30.84 31.18
C GLU A 540 -39.82 -31.71 29.95
N GLN A 541 -41.00 -31.49 29.36
CA GLN A 541 -41.42 -32.16 28.13
C GLN A 541 -40.44 -31.91 26.96
N ILE A 542 -39.97 -30.66 26.80
CA ILE A 542 -38.97 -30.29 25.79
C ILE A 542 -37.62 -30.94 26.08
N ALA A 543 -37.18 -31.02 27.35
CA ALA A 543 -35.93 -31.68 27.72
C ALA A 543 -35.93 -33.18 27.33
N MET A 544 -37.01 -33.90 27.65
CA MET A 544 -37.19 -35.30 27.24
C MET A 544 -37.14 -35.47 25.71
N CYS A 545 -37.80 -34.57 24.96
CA CYS A 545 -37.78 -34.59 23.49
C CYS A 545 -36.39 -34.30 22.90
N ARG A 546 -35.62 -33.38 23.51
CA ARG A 546 -34.23 -33.07 23.13
C ARG A 546 -33.32 -34.27 23.34
N GLU A 547 -33.42 -34.94 24.50
CA GLU A 547 -32.62 -36.14 24.78
C GLU A 547 -32.90 -37.27 23.78
N ALA A 548 -34.18 -37.58 23.53
CA ALA A 548 -34.56 -38.61 22.56
C ALA A 548 -34.00 -38.33 21.17
N CYS A 549 -34.07 -37.07 20.72
CA CYS A 549 -33.48 -36.64 19.45
C CYS A 549 -31.94 -36.73 19.45
N GLY A 550 -31.29 -36.35 20.55
CA GLY A 550 -29.83 -36.42 20.70
C GLY A 550 -29.31 -37.86 20.63
N ARG A 551 -29.95 -38.79 21.35
CA ARG A 551 -29.65 -40.24 21.30
C ARG A 551 -29.80 -40.77 19.86
N ALA A 552 -30.91 -40.46 19.19
CA ALA A 552 -31.15 -40.89 17.81
C ALA A 552 -30.18 -40.28 16.78
N ALA A 553 -29.69 -39.06 17.02
CA ALA A 553 -28.67 -38.42 16.18
C ALA A 553 -27.28 -39.04 16.37
N ALA A 554 -26.91 -39.41 17.61
CA ALA A 554 -25.65 -40.07 17.91
C ALA A 554 -25.51 -41.42 17.19
N PHE A 555 -26.53 -42.29 17.24
CA PHE A 555 -26.53 -43.56 16.51
C PHE A 555 -26.29 -43.37 15.01
N LYS A 556 -27.00 -42.44 14.36
CA LYS A 556 -26.82 -42.12 12.93
C LYS A 556 -25.43 -41.57 12.59
N ALA A 557 -24.77 -40.89 13.53
CA ALA A 557 -23.40 -40.42 13.35
C ALA A 557 -22.37 -41.56 13.47
N GLU A 558 -22.63 -42.56 14.31
CA GLU A 558 -21.80 -43.77 14.37
C GLU A 558 -21.93 -44.65 13.13
N GLU A 559 -23.14 -44.84 12.61
CA GLU A 559 -23.37 -45.59 11.37
C GLU A 559 -22.59 -44.97 10.20
N LYS A 560 -22.63 -43.64 10.05
CA LYS A 560 -21.86 -42.93 9.02
C LYS A 560 -20.35 -43.13 9.18
N LYS A 561 -19.81 -43.02 10.40
CA LYS A 561 -18.38 -43.30 10.67
C LYS A 561 -18.03 -44.73 10.28
N LYS A 562 -18.85 -45.72 10.64
CA LYS A 562 -18.63 -47.14 10.29
C LYS A 562 -18.60 -47.32 8.77
N LEU A 563 -19.50 -46.69 8.02
CA LEU A 563 -19.48 -46.70 6.54
C LEU A 563 -18.23 -46.03 5.96
N GLU A 564 -17.84 -44.85 6.44
CA GLU A 564 -16.63 -44.15 6.01
C GLU A 564 -15.36 -44.98 6.24
N PHE A 565 -15.21 -45.62 7.40
CA PHE A 565 -14.08 -46.51 7.71
C PHE A 565 -14.06 -47.81 6.88
N HIS A 566 -15.22 -48.28 6.41
CA HIS A 566 -15.32 -49.49 5.58
C HIS A 566 -15.12 -49.26 4.08
N THR A 567 -14.56 -48.10 3.66
CA THR A 567 -14.14 -47.87 2.26
C THR A 567 -12.62 -48.05 2.08
N PRO A 568 -12.10 -49.30 1.92
CA PRO A 568 -10.76 -49.47 1.38
C PRO A 568 -10.71 -48.91 -0.04
N LYS A 569 -9.54 -48.40 -0.44
CA LYS A 569 -9.34 -47.85 -1.80
C LYS A 569 -9.33 -48.98 -2.84
N ALA A 570 -10.51 -49.39 -3.27
CA ALA A 570 -10.68 -50.17 -4.49
C ALA A 570 -10.15 -49.33 -5.66
N VAL A 571 -8.93 -49.65 -6.12
CA VAL A 571 -8.34 -49.01 -7.31
C VAL A 571 -9.01 -49.61 -8.53
N ILE A 572 -10.21 -49.12 -8.85
CA ILE A 572 -10.93 -49.46 -10.08
C ILE A 572 -10.03 -49.06 -11.25
N GLN A 573 -9.67 -50.04 -12.08
CA GLN A 573 -8.69 -49.86 -13.14
C GLN A 573 -9.38 -49.45 -14.45
N ASP A 574 -9.85 -48.21 -14.53
CA ASP A 574 -10.39 -47.69 -15.80
C ASP A 574 -9.34 -47.82 -16.91
N GLU A 575 -9.74 -48.36 -18.06
CA GLU A 575 -8.86 -48.54 -19.21
C GLU A 575 -8.23 -47.20 -19.65
N ARG A 576 -9.01 -46.11 -19.57
CA ARG A 576 -8.57 -44.72 -19.79
C ARG A 576 -7.43 -44.31 -18.84
N ASN A 577 -7.52 -44.72 -17.57
CA ASN A 577 -6.50 -44.45 -16.56
C ASN A 577 -5.27 -45.34 -16.75
N LEU A 578 -5.41 -46.55 -17.29
CA LEU A 578 -4.29 -47.40 -17.70
C LEU A 578 -3.56 -46.84 -18.94
N GLU A 579 -4.29 -46.35 -19.95
CA GLU A 579 -3.71 -45.67 -21.11
C GLU A 579 -2.87 -44.46 -20.73
N LEU A 580 -3.40 -43.59 -19.86
CA LEU A 580 -2.65 -42.42 -19.40
C LEU A 580 -1.39 -42.83 -18.63
N LYS A 581 -1.46 -43.88 -17.79
CA LYS A 581 -0.30 -44.44 -17.09
C LYS A 581 0.79 -44.87 -18.09
N LYS A 582 0.43 -45.58 -19.18
CA LYS A 582 1.35 -45.95 -20.28
C LYS A 582 1.93 -44.74 -21.02
N LYS A 583 1.09 -43.78 -21.41
CA LYS A 583 1.51 -42.54 -22.10
C LYS A 583 2.50 -41.72 -21.25
N ILE A 584 2.28 -41.64 -19.94
CA ILE A 584 3.22 -40.98 -18.99
C ILE A 584 4.57 -41.72 -18.94
N GLN A 585 4.58 -43.05 -18.91
CA GLN A 585 5.82 -43.85 -18.89
C GLN A 585 6.68 -43.57 -20.13
N MET A 586 6.09 -43.64 -21.33
CA MET A 586 6.79 -43.34 -22.59
C MET A 586 7.42 -41.93 -22.60
N MET A 587 6.72 -40.92 -22.07
CA MET A 587 7.25 -39.56 -22.00
C MET A 587 8.36 -39.42 -20.94
N MET A 588 8.27 -40.13 -19.81
CA MET A 588 9.35 -40.19 -18.82
C MET A 588 10.61 -40.86 -19.38
N GLU A 589 10.47 -41.93 -20.17
CA GLU A 589 11.56 -42.62 -20.86
C GLU A 589 12.23 -41.71 -21.90
N GLN A 590 11.47 -41.05 -22.76
CA GLN A 590 12.01 -40.06 -23.71
C GLN A 590 12.78 -38.93 -23.02
N ARG A 591 12.29 -38.46 -21.86
CA ARG A 591 12.99 -37.46 -21.04
C ARG A 591 14.30 -38.01 -20.47
N LEU A 592 14.32 -39.27 -20.00
CA LEU A 592 15.53 -39.91 -19.46
C LEU A 592 16.61 -40.05 -20.53
N GLN A 593 16.26 -40.59 -21.71
CA GLN A 593 17.16 -40.69 -22.87
C GLN A 593 17.77 -39.33 -23.25
N GLN A 594 16.94 -38.27 -23.27
CA GLN A 594 17.43 -36.92 -23.56
C GLN A 594 18.37 -36.36 -22.49
N VAL A 595 18.16 -36.70 -21.21
CA VAL A 595 19.06 -36.34 -20.11
C VAL A 595 20.37 -37.12 -20.20
N GLU A 596 20.33 -38.39 -20.61
CA GLU A 596 21.52 -39.23 -20.77
C GLU A 596 22.40 -38.78 -21.94
N ILE A 597 21.81 -38.44 -23.09
CA ILE A 597 22.53 -37.81 -24.22
C ILE A 597 23.23 -36.50 -23.77
N VAL A 598 22.61 -35.73 -22.86
CA VAL A 598 23.22 -34.51 -22.30
C VAL A 598 24.28 -34.81 -21.23
N LYS A 599 24.18 -35.92 -20.48
CA LYS A 599 25.19 -36.39 -19.52
C LYS A 599 26.43 -37.03 -20.18
N ALA A 600 26.24 -37.66 -21.35
CA ALA A 600 27.25 -38.38 -22.11
C ALA A 600 28.04 -37.48 -23.08
N GLY A 601 27.47 -36.33 -23.47
CA GLY A 601 28.26 -35.27 -24.11
C GLY A 601 29.46 -34.87 -23.23
N PRO A 602 30.62 -34.50 -23.82
CA PRO A 602 31.87 -34.37 -23.08
C PRO A 602 31.73 -33.36 -21.95
N ARG A 603 31.79 -33.86 -20.71
CA ARG A 603 31.80 -33.04 -19.50
C ARG A 603 33.09 -32.23 -19.50
N LYS A 604 33.01 -30.98 -19.97
CA LYS A 604 33.96 -29.97 -19.56
C LYS A 604 33.93 -29.91 -18.04
N ILE A 605 35.00 -30.39 -17.41
CA ILE A 605 35.25 -30.20 -15.98
C ILE A 605 35.00 -28.71 -15.72
N ARG A 606 34.05 -28.40 -14.83
CA ARG A 606 33.91 -27.03 -14.35
C ARG A 606 35.14 -26.78 -13.48
N PRO A 607 36.09 -25.90 -13.85
CA PRO A 607 37.03 -25.43 -12.86
C PRO A 607 36.22 -24.75 -11.76
N GLU A 608 36.49 -25.12 -10.51
CA GLU A 608 35.83 -24.52 -9.36
C GLU A 608 36.21 -23.03 -9.26
N LEU A 609 35.39 -22.23 -8.57
CA LEU A 609 35.57 -20.78 -8.54
C LEU A 609 36.81 -20.40 -7.71
N VAL A 610 37.97 -20.31 -8.38
CA VAL A 610 39.21 -19.75 -7.85
C VAL A 610 39.70 -18.61 -8.77
N PRO A 611 39.07 -17.41 -8.73
CA PRO A 611 39.36 -16.33 -9.67
C PRO A 611 40.81 -15.84 -9.69
N TRP A 612 41.55 -16.03 -8.59
CA TRP A 612 42.92 -15.55 -8.40
C TRP A 612 44.01 -16.41 -9.05
N LEU A 613 43.70 -17.61 -9.57
CA LEU A 613 44.67 -18.45 -10.31
C LEU A 613 44.63 -18.26 -11.84
N ARG A 614 44.21 -17.08 -12.32
CA ARG A 614 44.41 -16.69 -13.72
C ARG A 614 45.90 -16.38 -13.95
N SER A 615 46.55 -17.14 -14.83
CA SER A 615 47.85 -16.78 -15.39
C SER A 615 47.76 -15.41 -16.06
N LYS A 616 48.60 -14.45 -15.64
CA LYS A 616 48.65 -13.11 -16.25
C LYS A 616 48.91 -13.22 -17.75
N THR A 617 48.25 -12.39 -18.54
CA THR A 617 48.57 -12.27 -19.97
C THR A 617 49.85 -11.43 -20.14
N PRO A 618 50.68 -11.66 -21.17
CA PRO A 618 51.93 -10.93 -21.34
C PRO A 618 51.72 -9.41 -21.55
N LEU A 619 50.53 -8.98 -21.96
CA LEU A 619 50.14 -7.57 -22.03
C LEU A 619 49.91 -6.95 -20.64
N GLU A 620 49.31 -7.70 -19.71
CA GLU A 620 49.17 -7.26 -18.31
C GLU A 620 50.55 -7.17 -17.64
N GLU A 621 51.46 -8.11 -17.90
CA GLU A 621 52.82 -8.06 -17.34
C GLU A 621 53.64 -6.86 -17.85
N GLN A 622 53.52 -6.52 -19.14
CA GLN A 622 54.11 -5.29 -19.69
C GLN A 622 53.51 -4.03 -19.06
N HIS A 623 52.20 -4.02 -18.78
CA HIS A 623 51.55 -2.90 -18.09
C HIS A 623 52.04 -2.74 -16.64
N TRP A 624 52.16 -3.85 -15.89
CA TRP A 624 52.71 -3.83 -14.52
C TRP A 624 54.16 -3.32 -14.49
N LYS A 625 55.03 -3.76 -15.42
CA LYS A 625 56.41 -3.25 -15.51
C LYS A 625 56.49 -1.75 -15.77
N MET A 626 55.62 -1.19 -16.64
CA MET A 626 55.56 0.27 -16.85
C MET A 626 55.09 1.03 -15.59
N LEU A 627 54.19 0.44 -14.80
CA LEU A 627 53.76 1.03 -13.51
C LEU A 627 54.89 0.98 -12.47
N GLU A 628 55.64 -0.11 -12.38
CA GLU A 628 56.81 -0.25 -11.52
C GLU A 628 57.92 0.74 -11.92
N GLU A 629 58.26 0.84 -13.21
CA GLU A 629 59.21 1.83 -13.73
C GLU A 629 58.79 3.27 -13.43
N SER A 630 57.50 3.61 -13.57
CA SER A 630 57.02 4.97 -13.29
C SER A 630 57.09 5.30 -11.80
N ARG A 631 56.81 4.33 -10.90
CA ARG A 631 57.04 4.47 -9.46
C ARG A 631 58.53 4.64 -9.12
N ILE A 632 59.43 3.87 -9.74
CA ILE A 632 60.88 4.03 -9.54
C ILE A 632 61.35 5.42 -9.99
N LYS A 633 60.88 5.90 -11.16
CA LYS A 633 61.20 7.25 -11.68
C LYS A 633 60.65 8.37 -10.78
N LEU A 634 59.50 8.17 -10.14
CA LEU A 634 58.97 9.09 -9.12
C LEU A 634 59.81 9.07 -7.84
N TYR A 635 60.20 7.88 -7.35
CA TYR A 635 61.03 7.74 -6.15
C TYR A 635 62.42 8.38 -6.34
N GLN A 636 63.05 8.19 -7.51
CA GLN A 636 64.30 8.87 -7.88
C GLN A 636 64.16 10.39 -7.98
N LYS A 637 63.00 10.93 -8.40
CA LYS A 637 62.73 12.37 -8.34
C LYS A 637 62.63 12.86 -6.89
N LEU A 638 61.95 12.12 -6.01
CA LEU A 638 61.87 12.47 -4.59
C LEU A 638 63.25 12.47 -3.93
N GLN A 639 64.08 11.46 -4.18
CA GLN A 639 65.47 11.40 -3.69
C GLN A 639 66.35 12.56 -4.18
N LYS A 640 66.17 12.99 -5.44
CA LYS A 640 66.88 14.19 -5.95
C LYS A 640 66.40 15.47 -5.27
N ASN A 641 65.11 15.59 -4.98
CA ASN A 641 64.55 16.74 -4.28
C ASN A 641 64.95 16.78 -2.79
N THR A 642 65.12 15.64 -2.11
CA THR A 642 65.66 15.61 -0.74
C THR A 642 67.16 15.94 -0.74
N ALA A 643 67.94 15.36 -1.66
CA ALA A 643 69.37 15.67 -1.77
C ALA A 643 69.64 17.15 -2.10
N ALA A 644 68.78 17.79 -2.91
CA ALA A 644 68.85 19.23 -3.15
C ALA A 644 68.58 20.04 -1.88
N ARG A 645 67.53 19.70 -1.12
CA ARG A 645 67.21 20.36 0.16
C ARG A 645 68.27 20.14 1.24
N GLU A 646 68.91 18.98 1.28
CA GLU A 646 70.06 18.73 2.16
C GLU A 646 71.28 19.56 1.75
N ALA A 647 71.49 19.80 0.46
CA ALA A 647 72.54 20.70 -0.02
C ALA A 647 72.22 22.16 0.36
N GLU A 648 71.00 22.63 0.13
CA GLU A 648 70.51 23.96 0.57
C GLU A 648 70.68 24.16 2.08
N GLN A 649 70.35 23.15 2.89
CA GLN A 649 70.56 23.19 4.34
C GLN A 649 72.04 23.23 4.73
N ARG A 650 72.93 22.52 4.03
CA ARG A 650 74.39 22.59 4.26
C ARG A 650 74.97 23.94 3.83
N GLU A 651 74.45 24.54 2.77
CA GLU A 651 74.78 25.90 2.32
C GLU A 651 74.35 26.94 3.37
N GLN A 652 73.10 26.86 3.85
CA GLN A 652 72.57 27.72 4.91
C GLN A 652 73.34 27.56 6.23
N MET A 653 73.70 26.33 6.61
CA MET A 653 74.56 26.07 7.77
C MET A 653 75.94 26.73 7.61
N ARG A 654 76.60 26.58 6.45
CA ARG A 654 77.87 27.28 6.14
C ARG A 654 77.74 28.80 6.26
N ILE A 655 76.68 29.37 5.68
CA ILE A 655 76.42 30.82 5.76
C ILE A 655 76.21 31.26 7.21
N SER A 656 75.47 30.50 8.03
CA SER A 656 75.27 30.80 9.46
C SER A 656 76.58 30.71 10.28
N THR A 657 77.46 29.76 9.97
CA THR A 657 78.79 29.68 10.62
C THR A 657 79.73 30.83 10.23
N LEU A 658 79.49 31.50 9.11
CA LEU A 658 80.27 32.67 8.67
C LEU A 658 79.69 34.01 9.18
N SER A 659 78.38 34.07 9.45
CA SER A 659 77.71 35.28 9.97
C SER A 659 77.61 35.35 11.50
N GLY A 660 77.96 34.28 12.21
CA GLY A 660 77.91 34.21 13.68
C GLY A 660 76.50 34.09 14.28
N ALA A 661 75.45 34.10 13.45
CA ALA A 661 74.08 33.93 13.89
C ALA A 661 73.75 32.44 14.12
N ARG A 662 73.13 32.11 15.27
CA ARG A 662 72.67 30.75 15.56
C ARG A 662 71.53 30.36 14.60
N PRO A 663 71.61 29.23 13.88
CA PRO A 663 70.51 28.77 13.01
C PRO A 663 69.32 28.29 13.84
N CYS A 664 68.11 28.70 13.46
CA CYS A 664 66.86 28.25 14.07
C CYS A 664 66.57 26.81 13.69
N ILE A 665 66.81 25.87 14.61
CA ILE A 665 66.44 24.46 14.44
C ILE A 665 64.92 24.34 14.49
N VAL A 666 64.27 24.27 13.33
CA VAL A 666 62.87 23.86 13.22
C VAL A 666 62.78 22.39 13.63
N ARG A 667 62.27 22.13 14.84
CA ARG A 667 62.02 20.77 15.31
C ARG A 667 61.04 20.07 14.39
N VAL A 668 61.45 18.94 13.83
CA VAL A 668 60.54 17.95 13.25
C VAL A 668 59.73 17.36 14.40
N TYR A 669 58.41 17.51 14.38
CA TYR A 669 57.53 16.65 15.14
C TYR A 669 57.43 15.30 14.44
N GLU A 670 57.87 14.22 15.09
CA GLU A 670 57.52 12.87 14.69
C GLU A 670 56.08 12.57 15.19
N PRO A 671 55.11 12.29 14.31
CA PRO A 671 53.88 11.63 14.72
C PRO A 671 54.17 10.15 14.99
N GLU A 672 53.62 9.63 16.08
CA GLU A 672 53.92 8.30 16.59
C GLU A 672 53.40 7.15 15.71
N LYS A 673 53.88 5.94 15.99
CA LYS A 673 53.37 4.70 15.39
C LYS A 673 51.94 4.42 15.85
N LEU A 674 50.95 4.76 15.04
CA LEU A 674 49.58 4.25 15.19
C LEU A 674 49.17 3.32 14.04
N GLN A 675 48.31 2.36 14.38
CA GLN A 675 48.01 1.18 13.56
C GLN A 675 47.10 1.52 12.38
N VAL A 676 47.24 0.79 11.27
CA VAL A 676 46.33 0.87 10.12
C VAL A 676 45.01 0.16 10.46
N PRO A 677 43.85 0.86 10.48
CA PRO A 677 42.55 0.22 10.66
C PRO A 677 42.01 -0.26 9.31
N THR A 678 41.88 -1.58 9.14
CA THR A 678 41.55 -2.21 7.86
C THR A 678 40.05 -2.14 7.50
N ALA A 679 39.43 -0.95 7.34
CA ALA A 679 38.09 -0.82 6.73
C ALA A 679 37.65 0.63 6.36
N ALA A 680 37.96 1.13 5.15
CA ALA A 680 37.29 2.33 4.59
C ALA A 680 37.42 2.46 3.04
N ALA A 681 37.05 1.43 2.27
CA ALA A 681 37.18 1.44 0.81
C ALA A 681 35.92 0.92 0.07
N ARG A 682 34.75 1.44 0.44
CA ARG A 682 33.48 1.33 -0.30
C ARG A 682 32.69 2.63 -0.13
N ARG A 683 31.85 2.95 -1.12
CA ARG A 683 31.14 4.25 -1.30
C ARG A 683 32.03 5.39 -1.80
N ILE A 684 32.36 5.34 -3.10
CA ILE A 684 32.35 6.54 -3.94
C ILE A 684 31.18 6.34 -4.91
N GLU A 685 30.02 6.86 -4.55
CA GLU A 685 28.82 6.94 -5.38
C GLU A 685 27.86 7.93 -4.68
N HIS A 686 27.36 8.92 -5.42
CA HIS A 686 26.48 10.02 -5.00
C HIS A 686 27.00 10.99 -3.91
N ALA A 687 27.43 12.19 -4.33
CA ALA A 687 26.88 13.49 -3.89
C ALA A 687 27.64 14.67 -4.54
N GLU A 688 27.36 14.98 -5.82
CA GLU A 688 27.69 16.29 -6.40
C GLU A 688 26.48 17.22 -6.19
N GLU A 689 26.33 17.83 -5.00
CA GLU A 689 25.27 18.81 -4.78
C GLU A 689 25.57 19.75 -3.58
N TRP A 690 25.18 21.02 -3.72
CA TRP A 690 25.21 22.10 -2.68
C TRP A 690 26.56 22.48 -2.05
N LEU A 691 27.40 23.16 -2.84
CA LEU A 691 28.15 24.31 -2.31
C LEU A 691 27.32 25.58 -2.54
N HIS A 692 26.68 26.09 -1.50
CA HIS A 692 26.21 27.47 -1.43
C HIS A 692 26.54 28.02 -0.05
N TRP A 693 27.07 29.25 0.00
CA TRP A 693 27.62 29.84 1.23
C TRP A 693 26.54 30.27 2.22
N VAL A 694 26.96 30.39 3.48
CA VAL A 694 26.23 30.90 4.64
C VAL A 694 27.04 32.08 5.20
N GLU A 695 26.32 33.13 5.62
CA GLU A 695 26.80 34.35 6.31
C GLU A 695 27.82 35.23 5.51
N GLU A 696 27.52 36.50 5.19
CA GLU A 696 27.28 37.69 6.04
C GLU A 696 28.58 38.24 6.64
N GLY A 697 28.93 39.52 6.45
CA GLY A 697 28.27 40.60 5.68
C GLY A 697 29.11 41.88 5.62
N GLU A 698 28.47 43.00 5.21
CA GLU A 698 28.94 44.40 5.25
C GLU A 698 30.16 44.76 4.34
N GLY A 699 30.16 45.86 3.57
CA GLY A 699 29.14 46.88 3.34
C GLY A 699 29.53 47.89 2.22
N GLU A 700 28.71 48.93 2.07
CA GLU A 700 28.97 50.19 1.31
C GLU A 700 29.32 50.12 -0.20
N LEU A 701 28.31 50.09 -1.09
CA LEU A 701 27.77 51.30 -1.78
C LEU A 701 26.61 51.01 -2.76
#